data_AF-A0A482WGR7-F1
#
_entry.id   AF-A0A482WGR7-F1
#
_cell.length_a   1.000
_cell.length_b   1.000
_cell.length_c   1.000
_cell.angle_alpha   90.00
_cell.angle_beta   90.00
_cell.angle_gamma   90.00
#
_symmetry.space_group_name_H-M   'P 1'
#
loop_
_entity.id
_entity.type
_entity.pdbx_description
1 polymer ?
#
loop_
_entity_poly.entity_id
_entity_poly.type
_entity_poly.pdbx_seq_one_letter_code
_entity_poly.pdbx_strand_id
1 'polypeptide(L)'
;MKSFPMDEMDKSALCVRGLTKRYDSLQVLRDLNMTVPEGCIYGLLGPSGCGKTTLLNCIMGNLHYDSGSIYMSCKKQSQLGFMPQDVALIESLSIFEMFTYYGRMFGLSPSKIEARAEELKSLLQLPPLDSWNGCLSGGEQRRVSFAVALLHDPEFLILDEPTVGLDPLLSQSIWLYLVELTTKSKKTIILTTHYIEEARHAHMVGLMRGGNILAEAPPMDLMSSHNCSTLEETFLIFSQADEQSHKLPDETIISQEPSLKLWSPITKQTSFSFSRFKAQLLKNTLYVTREVPLLLILFLMPIMQCTFQNVAVGLDPTKLPIAVVNHDHYDCAHIPTHTHACDWESPISCRFLNYLHHATDTVHIVNKHNLLEAERDLKKNNVWGLLYFAPNFTQAIAARYVNASVLNTPDEVLDTGAVNVRLDMSNHVVANIMTMDLSTTLIDFFRKLFHECHWPDTVVQLPMRIEEPIYGTRRPVFTHFQSPAILVAFDFYLPLLFTTAFLLHEKVSGVLERTMTVGLTPLELILAHLVLQVVITNLQTALMHFIFYVLFDNPFVCSVWLPFLLSFWQAMSGMFLGFFMSAVSNSHVMAMMSGTGIFFFVTFTSGLLWPLEGIHSSMRDLIWWSPLALSTEAMRGITARNWPITHPHIYKGFLAITGWSTLFIIGTYLVIKYRGFHYRK
;
A
#
# COMPACT_ATOMS: atom_id res chain seq x y z
N MET A 1 47.38 12.82 5.86
CA MET A 1 47.67 12.00 4.66
C MET A 1 48.48 10.79 5.11
N LYS A 2 47.85 9.63 5.32
CA LYS A 2 48.53 8.35 5.10
C LYS A 2 47.88 7.82 3.83
N SER A 3 48.42 8.21 2.68
CA SER A 3 48.09 7.58 1.41
C SER A 3 48.46 6.10 1.53
N PHE A 4 47.68 5.22 0.92
CA PHE A 4 48.12 3.85 0.66
C PHE A 4 49.56 3.88 0.11
N PRO A 5 50.46 2.96 0.52
CA PRO A 5 51.75 2.82 -0.13
C PRO A 5 51.50 2.62 -1.63
N MET A 6 52.03 3.50 -2.49
CA MET A 6 51.81 3.41 -3.95
C MET A 6 52.21 2.03 -4.51
N ASP A 7 53.22 1.39 -3.91
CA ASP A 7 53.71 0.07 -4.30
C ASP A 7 52.72 -1.07 -4.00
N GLU A 8 51.85 -0.94 -3.00
CA GLU A 8 50.79 -1.94 -2.70
C GLU A 8 49.56 -1.78 -3.61
N MET A 9 49.30 -0.57 -4.11
CA MET A 9 48.14 -0.27 -4.96
C MET A 9 48.31 -0.73 -6.42
N ASP A 10 49.55 -0.73 -6.93
CA ASP A 10 49.84 -1.01 -8.35
C ASP A 10 49.76 -2.50 -8.73
N LYS A 11 49.60 -3.40 -7.73
CA LYS A 11 49.47 -4.86 -7.95
C LYS A 11 48.26 -5.52 -7.29
N SER A 12 47.42 -4.74 -6.60
CA SER A 12 46.28 -5.26 -5.83
C SER A 12 44.96 -4.82 -6.45
N ALA A 13 44.07 -5.78 -6.67
CA ALA A 13 42.72 -5.54 -7.19
C ALA A 13 41.79 -4.94 -6.12
N LEU A 14 41.97 -5.33 -4.85
CA LEU A 14 41.22 -4.81 -3.71
C LEU A 14 42.18 -4.64 -2.53
N CYS A 15 42.09 -3.49 -1.85
CA CYS A 15 42.82 -3.24 -0.62
C CYS A 15 41.90 -2.60 0.42
N VAL A 16 41.74 -3.26 1.56
CA VAL A 16 40.94 -2.82 2.70
C VAL A 16 41.90 -2.51 3.84
N ARG A 17 41.77 -1.32 4.43
CA ARG A 17 42.62 -0.87 5.55
C ARG A 17 41.77 -0.27 6.67
N GLY A 18 41.90 -0.84 7.86
CA GLY A 18 41.27 -0.41 9.10
C GLY A 18 39.74 -0.35 9.07
N LEU A 19 39.11 -1.27 8.34
CA LEU A 19 37.66 -1.24 8.12
C LEU A 19 36.91 -1.63 9.40
N THR A 20 36.05 -0.73 9.87
CA THR A 20 35.20 -0.97 11.04
C THR A 20 33.73 -0.77 10.70
N LYS A 21 32.90 -1.72 11.14
CA LYS A 21 31.45 -1.67 11.00
C LYS A 21 30.74 -2.06 12.29
N ARG A 22 29.82 -1.21 12.73
CA ARG A 22 28.95 -1.40 13.89
C ARG A 22 27.47 -1.40 13.45
N TYR A 23 26.70 -2.30 14.05
CA TYR A 23 25.24 -2.26 14.03
C TYR A 23 24.78 -1.97 15.46
N ASP A 24 24.24 -0.78 15.67
CA ASP A 24 23.87 -0.28 17.00
C ASP A 24 25.02 -0.43 17.99
N SER A 25 24.95 -1.37 18.94
CA SER A 25 26.01 -1.66 19.91
C SER A 25 26.99 -2.78 19.50
N LEU A 26 26.66 -3.59 18.50
CA LEU A 26 27.46 -4.75 18.09
C LEU A 26 28.48 -4.35 17.01
N GLN A 27 29.76 -4.47 17.32
CA GLN A 27 30.84 -4.31 16.34
C GLN A 27 31.06 -5.61 15.56
N VAL A 28 30.68 -5.59 14.28
CA VAL A 28 30.73 -6.76 13.38
C VAL A 28 32.06 -6.85 12.63
N LEU A 29 32.67 -5.72 12.26
CA LEU A 29 34.02 -5.68 11.67
C LEU A 29 34.93 -4.82 12.57
N ARG A 30 36.14 -5.29 12.89
CA ARG A 30 37.07 -4.58 13.79
C ARG A 30 38.43 -4.40 13.13
N ASP A 31 38.75 -3.16 12.77
CA ASP A 31 40.04 -2.76 12.18
C ASP A 31 40.55 -3.71 11.10
N LEU A 32 39.65 -4.14 10.20
CA LEU A 32 39.93 -5.22 9.27
C LEU A 32 40.86 -4.75 8.14
N ASN A 33 41.93 -5.50 7.92
CA ASN A 33 42.87 -5.34 6.82
C ASN A 33 42.79 -6.56 5.89
N MET A 34 42.70 -6.33 4.58
CA MET A 34 42.61 -7.38 3.56
C MET A 34 43.22 -6.89 2.26
N THR A 35 43.98 -7.74 1.57
CA THR A 35 44.64 -7.39 0.31
C THR A 35 44.45 -8.50 -0.72
N VAL A 36 43.80 -8.20 -1.84
CA VAL A 36 43.55 -9.15 -2.92
C VAL A 36 44.41 -8.80 -4.13
N PRO A 37 45.36 -9.66 -4.53
CA PRO A 37 46.14 -9.48 -5.76
C PRO A 37 45.26 -9.55 -7.03
N GLU A 38 45.71 -8.89 -8.10
CA GLU A 38 45.06 -9.03 -9.42
C GLU A 38 45.23 -10.43 -10.01
N GLY A 39 44.19 -10.93 -10.69
CA GLY A 39 44.25 -12.21 -11.40
C GLY A 39 44.28 -13.43 -10.49
N CYS A 40 43.83 -13.30 -9.24
CA CYS A 40 43.83 -14.39 -8.26
C CYS A 40 42.42 -14.72 -7.76
N ILE A 41 42.27 -15.96 -7.29
CA ILE A 41 41.10 -16.39 -6.49
C ILE A 41 41.46 -16.20 -5.03
N TYR A 42 40.68 -15.37 -4.33
CA TYR A 42 40.77 -15.14 -2.90
C TYR A 42 39.63 -15.87 -2.18
N GLY A 43 39.96 -16.86 -1.38
CA GLY A 43 39.01 -17.60 -0.53
C GLY A 43 38.88 -16.94 0.85
N LEU A 44 37.74 -16.32 1.14
CA LEU A 44 37.43 -15.80 2.47
C LEU A 44 36.72 -16.89 3.28
N LEU A 45 37.48 -17.53 4.17
CA LEU A 45 37.03 -18.65 5.00
C LEU A 45 36.70 -18.16 6.40
N GLY A 46 35.54 -18.57 6.93
CA GLY A 46 35.19 -18.30 8.33
C GLY A 46 33.83 -18.86 8.72
N PRO A 47 33.54 -18.99 10.03
CA PRO A 47 32.28 -19.54 10.51
C PRO A 47 31.08 -18.63 10.16
N SER A 48 29.87 -19.17 10.27
CA SER A 48 28.65 -18.39 10.14
C SER A 48 28.62 -17.25 11.16
N GLY A 49 28.22 -16.05 10.72
CA GLY A 49 28.13 -14.87 11.59
C GLY A 49 29.45 -14.13 11.87
N CYS A 50 30.59 -14.52 11.28
CA CYS A 50 31.86 -13.79 11.51
C CYS A 50 31.97 -12.45 10.76
N GLY A 51 31.00 -12.11 9.90
CA GLY A 51 30.95 -10.82 9.19
C GLY A 51 31.28 -10.85 7.69
N LYS A 52 31.45 -12.02 7.07
CA LYS A 52 31.77 -12.18 5.63
C LYS A 52 30.84 -11.38 4.70
N THR A 53 29.54 -11.64 4.78
CA THR A 53 28.53 -10.94 3.95
C THR A 53 28.51 -9.43 4.24
N THR A 54 28.71 -9.02 5.50
CA THR A 54 28.85 -7.60 5.87
C THR A 54 30.06 -6.95 5.20
N LEU A 55 31.20 -7.64 5.17
CA LEU A 55 32.41 -7.19 4.49
C LEU A 55 32.19 -7.04 2.99
N LEU A 56 31.58 -8.05 2.34
CA LEU A 56 31.25 -7.99 0.92
C LEU A 56 30.33 -6.80 0.59
N ASN A 57 29.29 -6.56 1.40
CA ASN A 57 28.38 -5.44 1.22
C ASN A 57 29.05 -4.08 1.41
N CYS A 58 30.04 -3.97 2.29
CA CYS A 58 30.89 -2.78 2.42
C CYS A 58 31.76 -2.59 1.16
N ILE A 59 32.37 -3.66 0.64
CA ILE A 59 33.23 -3.63 -0.56
C ILE A 59 32.43 -3.17 -1.79
N MET A 60 31.22 -3.71 -1.98
CA MET A 60 30.33 -3.30 -3.07
C MET A 60 29.78 -1.87 -2.92
N GLY A 61 29.92 -1.26 -1.75
CA GLY A 61 29.36 0.04 -1.43
C GLY A 61 27.83 0.03 -1.24
N ASN A 62 27.25 -1.13 -0.95
CA ASN A 62 25.85 -1.26 -0.52
C ASN A 62 25.70 -0.81 0.94
N LEU A 63 26.65 -1.19 1.79
CA LEU A 63 26.64 -0.84 3.20
C LEU A 63 27.63 0.27 3.53
N HIS A 64 27.18 1.31 4.23
CA HIS A 64 28.09 2.32 4.80
C HIS A 64 28.88 1.74 5.98
N TYR A 65 30.20 1.91 5.96
CA TYR A 65 31.11 1.57 7.06
C TYR A 65 31.43 2.81 7.92
N ASP A 66 31.84 2.60 9.17
CA ASP A 66 31.99 3.68 10.16
C ASP A 66 33.40 4.30 10.14
N SER A 67 34.42 3.49 9.89
CA SER A 67 35.81 3.95 9.68
C SER A 67 36.58 3.00 8.76
N GLY A 68 37.74 3.46 8.29
CA GLY A 68 38.63 2.73 7.38
C GLY A 68 38.57 3.22 5.94
N SER A 69 39.26 2.51 5.05
CA SER A 69 39.29 2.81 3.62
C SER A 69 39.28 1.54 2.78
N ILE A 70 38.58 1.60 1.65
CA ILE A 70 38.50 0.54 0.66
C ILE A 70 38.97 1.11 -0.68
N TYR A 71 39.98 0.48 -1.26
CA TYR A 71 40.46 0.73 -2.62
C TYR A 71 40.12 -0.47 -3.49
N MET A 72 39.60 -0.24 -4.69
CA MET A 72 39.36 -1.27 -5.69
C MET A 72 39.82 -0.79 -7.06
N SER A 73 40.45 -1.68 -7.84
CA SER A 73 40.91 -1.39 -9.20
C SER A 73 39.73 -1.20 -10.17
N CYS A 74 38.66 -1.97 -9.96
CA CYS A 74 37.40 -1.87 -10.69
C CYS A 74 36.66 -0.55 -10.37
N LYS A 75 36.52 0.33 -11.37
CA LYS A 75 35.90 1.66 -11.20
C LYS A 75 34.41 1.69 -11.57
N LYS A 76 33.92 0.73 -12.36
CA LYS A 76 32.56 0.69 -12.91
C LYS A 76 31.80 -0.54 -12.42
N GLN A 77 30.53 -0.37 -12.04
CA GLN A 77 29.65 -1.50 -11.67
C GLN A 77 29.51 -2.56 -12.77
N SER A 78 29.62 -2.17 -14.05
CA SER A 78 29.57 -3.08 -15.19
C SER A 78 30.77 -4.03 -15.31
N GLN A 79 31.83 -3.83 -14.52
CA GLN A 79 33.01 -4.70 -14.46
C GLN A 79 32.93 -5.67 -13.27
N LEU A 80 31.90 -5.54 -12.41
CA LEU A 80 31.71 -6.31 -11.19
C LEU A 80 30.58 -7.34 -11.35
N GLY A 81 30.92 -8.62 -11.23
CA GLY A 81 29.96 -9.70 -11.05
C GLY A 81 29.69 -9.93 -9.58
N PHE A 82 28.42 -10.01 -9.20
CA PHE A 82 28.03 -10.31 -7.82
C PHE A 82 27.00 -11.45 -7.77
N MET A 83 27.30 -12.46 -6.95
CA MET A 83 26.37 -13.50 -6.56
C MET A 83 26.09 -13.40 -5.06
N PRO A 84 24.86 -13.05 -4.65
CA PRO A 84 24.45 -13.03 -3.24
C PRO A 84 24.26 -14.44 -2.66
N GLN A 85 24.34 -14.55 -1.33
CA GLN A 85 24.10 -15.79 -0.59
C GLN A 85 22.66 -16.30 -0.76
N ASP A 86 21.69 -15.39 -0.63
CA ASP A 86 20.31 -15.65 -1.01
C ASP A 86 20.22 -15.54 -2.53
N VAL A 87 19.60 -16.52 -3.17
CA VAL A 87 19.68 -16.68 -4.63
C VAL A 87 19.16 -15.45 -5.39
N ALA A 88 18.21 -14.70 -4.80
CA ALA A 88 17.67 -13.44 -5.32
C ALA A 88 17.30 -13.53 -6.81
N LEU A 89 16.50 -14.56 -7.14
CA LEU A 89 15.90 -14.73 -8.47
C LEU A 89 14.51 -14.12 -8.51
N ILE A 90 14.06 -13.75 -9.70
CA ILE A 90 12.68 -13.35 -9.94
C ILE A 90 11.92 -14.62 -10.35
N GLU A 91 11.09 -15.13 -9.43
CA GLU A 91 10.43 -16.44 -9.56
C GLU A 91 9.46 -16.52 -10.75
N SER A 92 8.81 -15.39 -11.09
CA SER A 92 7.84 -15.27 -12.19
C SER A 92 8.45 -15.05 -13.58
N LEU A 93 9.77 -15.17 -13.71
CA LEU A 93 10.47 -15.12 -14.99
C LEU A 93 11.06 -16.49 -15.34
N SER A 94 11.19 -16.76 -16.64
CA SER A 94 12.03 -17.87 -17.11
C SER A 94 13.53 -17.53 -16.94
N ILE A 95 14.38 -18.55 -17.04
CA ILE A 95 15.84 -18.37 -17.00
C ILE A 95 16.27 -17.41 -18.13
N PHE A 96 15.75 -17.59 -19.34
CA PHE A 96 16.08 -16.74 -20.49
C PHE A 96 15.63 -15.29 -20.31
N GLU A 97 14.44 -15.07 -19.72
CA GLU A 97 13.94 -13.74 -19.44
C GLU A 97 14.75 -13.04 -18.36
N MET A 98 15.19 -13.79 -17.35
CA MET A 98 16.09 -13.27 -16.33
C MET A 98 17.45 -12.86 -16.94
N PHE A 99 18.02 -13.68 -17.82
CA PHE A 99 19.23 -13.32 -18.58
C PHE A 99 18.98 -12.11 -19.48
N THR A 100 17.82 -12.01 -20.10
CA THR A 100 17.46 -10.84 -20.91
C THR A 100 17.36 -9.58 -20.07
N TYR A 101 16.77 -9.67 -18.87
CA TYR A 101 16.64 -8.57 -17.93
C TYR A 101 18.01 -8.07 -17.46
N TYR A 102 18.84 -8.94 -16.86
CA TYR A 102 20.18 -8.56 -16.39
C TYR A 102 21.11 -8.19 -17.54
N GLY A 103 21.06 -8.90 -18.67
CA GLY A 103 21.86 -8.61 -19.85
C GLY A 103 21.59 -7.20 -20.40
N ARG A 104 20.32 -6.78 -20.46
CA ARG A 104 19.96 -5.40 -20.86
C ARG A 104 20.38 -4.36 -19.83
N MET A 105 20.35 -4.71 -18.54
CA MET A 105 20.85 -3.85 -17.47
C MET A 105 22.35 -3.59 -17.59
N PHE A 106 23.13 -4.60 -17.99
CA PHE A 106 24.55 -4.48 -18.31
C PHE A 106 24.84 -3.92 -19.72
N GLY A 107 23.81 -3.65 -20.53
CA GLY A 107 23.96 -3.06 -21.87
C GLY A 107 24.35 -4.04 -22.98
N LEU A 108 24.12 -5.34 -22.80
CA LEU A 108 24.37 -6.35 -23.82
C LEU A 108 23.33 -6.30 -24.95
N SER A 109 23.75 -6.61 -26.18
CA SER A 109 22.83 -6.80 -27.30
C SER A 109 22.08 -8.14 -27.17
N PRO A 110 20.86 -8.26 -27.71
CA PRO A 110 20.08 -9.51 -27.65
C PRO A 110 20.87 -10.74 -28.13
N SER A 111 21.60 -10.61 -29.24
CA SER A 111 22.47 -11.67 -29.77
C SER A 111 23.58 -12.12 -28.82
N LYS A 112 24.18 -11.18 -28.07
CA LYS A 112 25.18 -11.50 -27.06
C LYS A 112 24.57 -12.20 -25.86
N ILE A 113 23.36 -11.80 -25.46
CA ILE A 113 22.62 -12.45 -24.36
C ILE A 113 22.33 -13.90 -24.73
N GLU A 114 21.84 -14.17 -25.94
CA GLU A 114 21.58 -15.54 -26.42
C GLU A 114 22.86 -16.39 -26.45
N ALA A 115 23.94 -15.87 -27.00
CA ALA A 115 25.23 -16.58 -27.04
C ALA A 115 25.75 -16.91 -25.63
N ARG A 116 25.73 -15.93 -24.71
CA ARG A 116 26.15 -16.13 -23.32
C ARG A 116 25.21 -17.07 -22.56
N ALA A 117 23.92 -17.04 -22.85
CA ALA A 117 22.93 -17.91 -22.22
C ALA A 117 23.20 -19.38 -22.53
N GLU A 118 23.46 -19.73 -23.80
CA GLU A 118 23.77 -21.11 -24.19
C GLU A 118 25.15 -21.56 -23.68
N GLU A 119 26.15 -20.68 -23.67
CA GLU A 119 27.45 -20.96 -23.06
C GLU A 119 27.29 -21.32 -21.57
N LEU A 120 26.62 -20.45 -20.80
CA LEU A 120 26.43 -20.64 -19.36
C LEU A 120 25.53 -21.84 -19.04
N LYS A 121 24.55 -22.12 -19.89
CA LYS A 121 23.71 -23.32 -19.78
C LYS A 121 24.53 -24.60 -19.88
N SER A 122 25.43 -24.68 -20.87
CA SER A 122 26.31 -25.83 -21.05
C SER A 122 27.31 -25.97 -19.90
N LEU A 123 27.89 -24.86 -19.45
CA LEU A 123 28.90 -24.81 -18.40
C LEU A 123 28.34 -25.22 -17.03
N LEU A 124 27.19 -24.64 -16.65
CA LEU A 124 26.60 -24.81 -15.32
C LEU A 124 25.50 -25.87 -15.28
N GLN A 125 25.32 -26.63 -16.37
CA GLN A 125 24.27 -27.65 -16.50
C GLN A 125 22.90 -27.08 -16.08
N LEU A 126 22.55 -25.94 -16.67
CA LEU A 126 21.28 -25.27 -16.37
C LEU A 126 20.12 -26.07 -16.96
N PRO A 127 18.93 -25.98 -16.35
CA PRO A 127 17.69 -26.47 -16.96
C PRO A 127 17.43 -25.82 -18.34
N PRO A 128 16.43 -26.30 -19.09
CA PRO A 128 15.94 -25.59 -20.28
C PRO A 128 15.72 -24.11 -19.98
N LEU A 129 16.16 -23.23 -20.88
CA LEU A 129 16.14 -21.78 -20.64
C LEU A 129 14.72 -21.20 -20.51
N ASP A 130 13.72 -21.93 -20.99
CA ASP A 130 12.30 -21.59 -20.87
C ASP A 130 11.69 -22.01 -19.51
N SER A 131 12.44 -22.72 -18.67
CA SER A 131 11.99 -23.12 -17.34
C SER A 131 11.79 -21.90 -16.42
N TRP A 132 10.73 -21.93 -15.62
CA TRP A 132 10.38 -20.89 -14.65
C TRP A 132 11.26 -20.98 -13.41
N ASN A 133 11.82 -19.84 -12.97
CA ASN A 133 12.71 -19.80 -11.80
C ASN A 133 12.03 -20.31 -10.51
N GLY A 134 10.73 -20.07 -10.35
CA GLY A 134 9.95 -20.55 -9.21
C GLY A 134 9.74 -22.07 -9.16
N CYS A 135 9.92 -22.79 -10.27
CA CYS A 135 9.78 -24.25 -10.34
C CYS A 135 11.12 -25.01 -10.19
N LEU A 136 12.23 -24.28 -10.09
CA LEU A 136 13.56 -24.87 -9.99
C LEU A 136 13.86 -25.36 -8.57
N SER A 137 14.63 -26.44 -8.45
CA SER A 137 15.20 -26.86 -7.17
C SER A 137 16.19 -25.81 -6.64
N GLY A 138 16.41 -25.75 -5.32
CA GLY A 138 17.34 -24.78 -4.72
C GLY A 138 18.77 -24.83 -5.31
N GLY A 139 19.24 -26.02 -5.68
CA GLY A 139 20.52 -26.21 -6.37
C GLY A 139 20.50 -25.62 -7.79
N GLU A 140 19.43 -25.84 -8.56
CA GLU A 140 19.26 -25.22 -9.90
C GLU A 140 19.17 -23.70 -9.82
N GLN A 141 18.40 -23.17 -8.87
CA GLN A 141 18.29 -21.74 -8.63
C GLN A 141 19.67 -21.13 -8.34
N ARG A 142 20.49 -21.78 -7.49
CA ARG A 142 21.84 -21.33 -7.18
C ARG A 142 22.73 -21.26 -8.43
N ARG A 143 22.65 -22.26 -9.31
CA ARG A 143 23.38 -22.26 -10.60
C ARG A 143 22.91 -21.13 -11.52
N VAL A 144 21.60 -20.87 -11.59
CA VAL A 144 21.06 -19.74 -12.37
C VAL A 144 21.55 -18.41 -11.80
N SER A 145 21.58 -18.24 -10.47
CA SER A 145 22.11 -17.02 -9.86
C SER A 145 23.58 -16.81 -10.17
N PHE A 146 24.37 -17.88 -10.14
CA PHE A 146 25.76 -17.83 -10.51
C PHE A 146 25.95 -17.47 -11.99
N ALA A 147 25.14 -18.06 -12.88
CA ALA A 147 25.12 -17.73 -14.30
C ALA A 147 24.86 -16.23 -14.55
N VAL A 148 23.89 -15.64 -13.84
CA VAL A 148 23.58 -14.20 -13.94
C VAL A 148 24.78 -13.33 -13.54
N ALA A 149 25.56 -13.73 -12.53
CA ALA A 149 26.78 -13.01 -12.13
C ALA A 149 27.86 -13.05 -13.22
N LEU A 150 27.92 -14.14 -14.01
CA LEU A 150 28.87 -14.35 -15.11
C LEU A 150 28.41 -13.78 -16.46
N LEU A 151 27.13 -13.43 -16.59
CA LEU A 151 26.47 -13.13 -17.87
C LEU A 151 27.19 -12.06 -18.70
N HIS A 152 27.61 -10.97 -18.06
CA HIS A 152 28.22 -9.81 -18.70
C HIS A 152 29.75 -9.86 -18.80
N ASP A 153 30.35 -11.01 -18.48
CA ASP A 153 31.79 -11.24 -18.53
C ASP A 153 32.62 -10.27 -17.66
N PRO A 154 32.35 -10.15 -16.34
CA PRO A 154 33.02 -9.20 -15.46
C PRO A 154 34.53 -9.45 -15.31
N GLU A 155 35.29 -8.38 -15.03
CA GLU A 155 36.72 -8.43 -14.70
C GLU A 155 36.96 -8.82 -13.23
N PHE A 156 36.01 -8.44 -12.36
CA PHE A 156 36.06 -8.69 -10.92
C PHE A 156 34.78 -9.43 -10.49
N LEU A 157 34.93 -10.56 -9.79
CA LEU A 157 33.80 -11.34 -9.30
C LEU A 157 33.80 -11.41 -7.77
N ILE A 158 32.62 -11.25 -7.18
CA ILE A 158 32.34 -11.51 -5.77
C ILE A 158 31.26 -12.57 -5.70
N LEU A 159 31.59 -13.71 -5.11
CA LEU A 159 30.72 -14.87 -5.01
C LEU A 159 30.51 -15.21 -3.53
N ASP A 160 29.28 -15.01 -3.04
CA ASP A 160 28.94 -15.36 -1.66
C ASP A 160 28.40 -16.80 -1.61
N GLU A 161 29.21 -17.74 -1.11
CA GLU A 161 28.83 -19.16 -0.95
C GLU A 161 28.31 -19.86 -2.24
N PRO A 162 29.03 -19.80 -3.38
CA PRO A 162 28.50 -20.20 -4.68
C PRO A 162 28.23 -21.70 -4.86
N THR A 163 28.97 -22.56 -4.15
CA THR A 163 28.96 -24.03 -4.30
C THR A 163 28.15 -24.75 -3.21
N VAL A 164 27.59 -24.02 -2.26
CA VAL A 164 26.83 -24.60 -1.14
C VAL A 164 25.59 -25.34 -1.66
N GLY A 165 25.46 -26.62 -1.29
CA GLY A 165 24.34 -27.46 -1.68
C GLY A 165 24.38 -27.95 -3.14
N LEU A 166 25.52 -27.82 -3.83
CA LEU A 166 25.75 -28.44 -5.13
C LEU A 166 26.39 -29.83 -5.00
N ASP A 167 26.22 -30.65 -6.05
CA ASP A 167 26.88 -31.94 -6.16
C ASP A 167 28.41 -31.79 -6.25
N PRO A 168 29.22 -32.66 -5.61
CA PRO A 168 30.68 -32.54 -5.60
C PRO A 168 31.33 -32.47 -6.99
N LEU A 169 30.82 -33.22 -7.98
CA LEU A 169 31.39 -33.22 -9.34
C LEU A 169 31.18 -31.87 -10.03
N LEU A 170 30.00 -31.28 -9.81
CA LEU A 170 29.69 -29.97 -10.36
C LEU A 170 30.44 -28.85 -9.62
N SER A 171 30.57 -28.94 -8.30
CA SER A 171 31.42 -28.00 -7.54
C SER A 171 32.85 -28.03 -8.08
N GLN A 172 33.40 -29.21 -8.38
CA GLN A 172 34.72 -29.34 -9.00
C GLN A 172 34.78 -28.70 -10.39
N SER A 173 33.79 -28.92 -11.26
CA SER A 173 33.79 -28.31 -12.60
C SER A 173 33.70 -26.79 -12.55
N ILE A 174 32.91 -26.24 -11.62
CA ILE A 174 32.84 -24.81 -11.33
C ILE A 174 34.20 -24.28 -10.89
N TRP A 175 34.88 -24.97 -9.97
CA TRP A 175 36.20 -24.59 -9.51
C TRP A 175 37.24 -24.56 -10.64
N LEU A 176 37.25 -25.58 -11.49
CA LEU A 176 38.13 -25.61 -12.67
C LEU A 176 37.87 -24.42 -13.60
N TYR A 177 36.61 -24.05 -13.80
CA TYR A 177 36.25 -22.87 -14.60
C TYR A 177 36.70 -21.56 -13.95
N LEU A 178 36.54 -21.40 -12.62
CA LEU A 178 37.03 -20.22 -11.90
C LEU A 178 38.55 -20.07 -12.05
N VAL A 179 39.30 -21.17 -11.95
CA VAL A 179 40.75 -21.20 -12.19
C VAL A 179 41.10 -20.86 -13.64
N GLU A 180 40.31 -21.32 -14.61
CA GLU A 180 40.48 -20.96 -16.01
C GLU A 180 40.28 -19.44 -16.24
N LEU A 181 39.28 -18.84 -15.60
CA LEU A 181 39.01 -17.40 -15.68
C LEU A 181 40.18 -16.56 -15.14
N THR A 182 40.83 -16.99 -14.06
CA THR A 182 41.97 -16.27 -13.50
C THR A 182 43.23 -16.49 -14.34
N THR A 183 43.47 -17.71 -14.83
CA THR A 183 44.69 -18.04 -15.59
C THR A 183 44.68 -17.51 -17.02
N LYS A 184 43.57 -17.62 -17.75
CA LYS A 184 43.47 -17.19 -19.16
C LYS A 184 43.09 -15.71 -19.30
N SER A 185 42.12 -15.26 -18.50
CA SER A 185 41.51 -13.95 -18.65
C SER A 185 41.94 -12.95 -17.58
N LYS A 186 42.84 -13.35 -16.66
CA LYS A 186 43.36 -12.52 -15.56
C LYS A 186 42.27 -11.87 -14.70
N LYS A 187 41.14 -12.55 -14.55
CA LYS A 187 40.04 -12.08 -13.70
C LYS A 187 40.39 -12.21 -12.23
N THR A 188 39.88 -11.31 -11.41
CA THR A 188 40.01 -11.38 -9.96
C THR A 188 38.71 -11.89 -9.35
N ILE A 189 38.80 -12.86 -8.43
CA ILE A 189 37.62 -13.52 -7.86
C ILE A 189 37.76 -13.53 -6.33
N ILE A 190 36.76 -13.02 -5.64
CA ILE A 190 36.58 -13.19 -4.19
C ILE A 190 35.45 -14.18 -3.99
N LEU A 191 35.72 -15.26 -3.26
CA LEU A 191 34.77 -16.30 -2.95
C LEU A 191 34.71 -16.47 -1.43
N THR A 192 33.51 -16.41 -0.86
CA THR A 192 33.29 -16.81 0.54
C THR A 192 32.88 -18.27 0.57
N THR A 193 33.37 -18.98 1.58
CA THR A 193 32.94 -20.35 1.84
C THR A 193 33.11 -20.67 3.32
N HIS A 194 32.29 -21.58 3.83
CA HIS A 194 32.50 -22.24 5.11
C HIS A 194 33.12 -23.64 4.95
N TYR A 195 33.31 -24.11 3.71
CA TYR A 195 33.98 -25.37 3.40
C TYR A 195 35.49 -25.16 3.22
N ILE A 196 36.27 -25.72 4.14
CA ILE A 196 37.72 -25.51 4.20
C ILE A 196 38.42 -26.09 2.95
N GLU A 197 37.95 -27.24 2.46
CA GLU A 197 38.47 -27.88 1.25
C GLU A 197 38.27 -27.03 -0.02
N GLU A 198 37.23 -26.20 -0.08
CA GLU A 198 37.05 -25.27 -1.20
C GLU A 198 38.09 -24.14 -1.15
N ALA A 199 38.32 -23.57 0.03
CA ALA A 199 39.33 -22.53 0.23
C ALA A 199 40.75 -23.01 -0.09
N ARG A 200 41.05 -24.30 0.09
CA ARG A 200 42.34 -24.92 -0.25
C ARG A 200 42.73 -24.74 -1.72
N HIS A 201 41.76 -24.66 -2.62
CA HIS A 201 42.00 -24.49 -4.07
C HIS A 201 42.22 -23.03 -4.48
N ALA A 202 42.03 -22.08 -3.55
CA ALA A 202 42.25 -20.67 -3.81
C ALA A 202 43.75 -20.34 -3.90
N HIS A 203 44.08 -19.26 -4.60
CA HIS A 203 45.45 -18.77 -4.69
C HIS A 203 45.89 -18.12 -3.38
N MET A 204 44.94 -17.44 -2.72
CA MET A 204 45.10 -16.77 -1.43
C MET A 204 43.91 -17.11 -0.55
N VAL A 205 44.14 -17.31 0.75
CA VAL A 205 43.07 -17.53 1.73
C VAL A 205 43.16 -16.51 2.86
N GLY A 206 42.04 -15.89 3.16
CA GLY A 206 41.83 -15.06 4.34
C GLY A 206 41.00 -15.82 5.38
N LEU A 207 41.56 -16.04 6.57
CA LEU A 207 40.90 -16.70 7.68
C LEU A 207 40.22 -15.67 8.57
N MET A 208 38.88 -15.65 8.60
CA MET A 208 38.09 -14.63 9.30
C MET A 208 37.36 -15.19 10.53
N ARG A 209 37.52 -14.54 11.68
CA ARG A 209 36.77 -14.84 12.92
C ARG A 209 36.50 -13.54 13.69
N GLY A 210 35.32 -13.43 14.29
CA GLY A 210 34.98 -12.30 15.19
C GLY A 210 35.06 -10.90 14.58
N GLY A 211 34.97 -10.77 13.25
CA GLY A 211 35.13 -9.49 12.56
C GLY A 211 36.55 -9.11 12.15
N ASN A 212 37.53 -10.02 12.37
CA ASN A 212 38.95 -9.81 12.10
C ASN A 212 39.48 -10.86 11.10
N ILE A 213 40.54 -10.51 10.36
CA ILE A 213 41.34 -11.47 9.59
C ILE A 213 42.46 -11.97 10.50
N LEU A 214 42.46 -13.26 10.80
CA LEU A 214 43.46 -13.92 11.66
C LEU A 214 44.77 -14.16 10.90
N ALA A 215 44.65 -14.57 9.64
CA ALA A 215 45.79 -14.80 8.75
C ALA A 215 45.37 -14.64 7.29
N GLU A 216 46.30 -14.20 6.46
CA GLU A 216 46.13 -13.96 5.03
C GLU A 216 47.40 -14.40 4.30
N ALA A 217 47.35 -15.53 3.57
CA ALA A 217 48.47 -16.07 2.80
C ALA A 217 47.99 -17.18 1.84
N PRO A 218 48.86 -17.64 0.92
CA PRO A 218 48.60 -18.85 0.15
C PRO A 218 48.34 -20.05 1.07
N PRO A 219 47.40 -20.97 0.73
CA PRO A 219 47.08 -22.12 1.58
C PRO A 219 48.28 -22.96 2.00
N MET A 220 49.21 -23.21 1.06
CA MET A 220 50.42 -23.99 1.30
C MET A 220 51.39 -23.30 2.28
N ASP A 221 51.45 -21.97 2.24
CA ASP A 221 52.31 -21.17 3.13
C ASP A 221 51.75 -21.16 4.55
N LEU A 222 50.42 -21.04 4.67
CA LEU A 222 49.72 -21.17 5.96
C LEU A 222 49.97 -22.54 6.59
N MET A 223 49.83 -23.62 5.81
CA MET A 223 50.05 -24.99 6.30
C MET A 223 51.51 -25.24 6.70
N SER A 224 52.47 -24.78 5.89
CA SER A 224 53.91 -24.96 6.17
C SER A 224 54.40 -24.14 7.37
N SER A 225 53.87 -22.93 7.57
CA SER A 225 54.26 -22.07 8.70
C SER A 225 53.99 -22.70 10.08
N HIS A 226 53.01 -23.62 10.17
CA HIS A 226 52.62 -24.29 11.42
C HIS A 226 52.82 -25.81 11.37
N ASN A 227 53.53 -26.34 10.35
CA ASN A 227 53.74 -27.79 10.13
C ASN A 227 52.44 -28.62 10.15
N CYS A 228 51.36 -28.09 9.58
CA CYS A 228 50.07 -28.76 9.51
C CYS A 228 49.93 -29.60 8.22
N SER A 229 49.17 -30.69 8.31
CA SER A 229 48.87 -31.57 7.18
C SER A 229 47.62 -31.13 6.40
N THR A 230 46.72 -30.40 7.06
CA THR A 230 45.48 -29.87 6.49
C THR A 230 45.30 -28.38 6.81
N LEU A 231 44.53 -27.68 5.97
CA LEU A 231 44.17 -26.28 6.21
C LEU A 231 43.24 -26.13 7.44
N GLU A 232 42.52 -27.20 7.78
CA GLU A 232 41.62 -27.28 8.93
C GLU A 232 42.38 -27.19 10.26
N GLU A 233 43.48 -27.95 10.38
CA GLU A 233 44.39 -27.89 11.54
C GLU A 233 44.96 -26.48 11.70
N THR A 234 45.40 -25.86 10.60
CA THR A 234 45.92 -24.50 10.62
C THR A 234 44.85 -23.50 11.07
N PHE A 235 43.62 -23.59 10.57
CA PHE A 235 42.52 -22.73 10.99
C PHE A 235 42.17 -22.91 12.48
N LEU A 236 42.24 -24.14 12.99
CA LEU A 236 42.02 -24.43 14.41
C LEU A 236 43.09 -23.79 15.29
N ILE A 237 44.36 -23.84 14.91
CA ILE A 237 45.46 -23.22 15.67
C ILE A 237 45.28 -21.71 15.76
N PHE A 238 45.04 -21.03 14.63
CA PHE A 238 44.77 -19.59 14.63
C PHE A 238 43.53 -19.23 15.47
N SER A 239 42.50 -20.07 15.38
CA SER A 239 41.28 -19.94 16.17
C SER A 239 41.53 -20.07 17.68
N GLN A 240 42.39 -20.98 18.11
CA GLN A 240 42.74 -21.16 19.52
C GLN A 240 43.62 -20.02 20.04
N ALA A 241 44.55 -19.54 19.22
CA ALA A 241 45.41 -18.40 19.56
C ALA A 241 44.59 -17.11 19.77
N ASP A 242 43.61 -16.86 18.89
CA ASP A 242 42.67 -15.74 19.01
C ASP A 242 41.87 -15.81 20.32
N GLU A 243 41.33 -16.98 20.65
CA GLU A 243 40.55 -17.18 21.89
C GLU A 243 41.37 -17.03 23.17
N GLN A 244 42.67 -17.34 23.12
CA GLN A 244 43.60 -17.11 24.23
C GLN A 244 43.95 -15.61 24.36
N SER A 245 44.08 -14.88 23.25
CA SER A 245 44.35 -13.44 23.27
C SER A 245 43.20 -12.63 23.89
N HIS A 246 41.94 -13.05 23.65
CA HIS A 246 40.74 -12.41 24.21
C HIS A 246 40.46 -12.70 25.70
N LYS A 247 41.25 -13.56 26.38
CA LYS A 247 41.15 -13.81 27.84
C LYS A 247 41.97 -12.85 28.70
N LEU A 248 42.81 -12.02 28.10
CA LEU A 248 43.47 -10.89 28.78
C LEU A 248 42.55 -9.66 28.70
N PRO A 249 42.36 -8.89 29.79
CA PRO A 249 41.54 -7.69 29.73
C PRO A 249 42.22 -6.65 28.85
N ASP A 250 41.60 -6.34 27.71
CA ASP A 250 42.03 -5.24 26.83
C ASP A 250 41.93 -3.91 27.60
N GLU A 251 43.08 -3.36 27.99
CA GLU A 251 43.20 -1.95 28.30
C GLU A 251 42.81 -1.14 27.06
N THR A 252 41.80 -0.29 27.24
CA THR A 252 41.31 0.66 26.25
C THR A 252 42.42 1.59 25.78
N ILE A 253 43.10 1.24 24.68
CA ILE A 253 43.86 2.19 23.89
C ILE A 253 42.85 2.90 22.99
N ILE A 254 42.38 4.06 23.46
CA ILE A 254 41.69 5.04 22.62
C ILE A 254 42.76 5.67 21.74
N SER A 255 43.03 5.08 20.58
CA SER A 255 43.76 5.74 19.51
C SER A 255 42.79 6.70 18.79
N GLN A 256 42.93 7.99 19.09
CA GLN A 256 42.46 9.04 18.21
C GLN A 256 43.34 9.02 16.94
N GLU A 257 42.78 8.64 15.79
CA GLU A 257 43.40 8.93 14.49
C GLU A 257 42.37 9.48 13.48
N PRO A 258 42.85 10.32 12.54
CA PRO A 258 42.08 11.40 11.95
C PRO A 258 41.13 10.91 10.87
N SER A 259 40.02 11.65 10.70
CA SER A 259 39.08 11.55 9.58
C SER A 259 39.81 11.60 8.24
N LEU A 260 40.11 10.43 7.67
CA LEU A 260 40.57 10.25 6.30
C LEU A 260 39.34 10.20 5.38
N LYS A 261 39.39 10.93 4.26
CA LYS A 261 38.29 11.07 3.29
C LYS A 261 37.79 9.70 2.82
N LEU A 262 36.48 9.46 2.98
CA LEU A 262 35.74 8.37 2.34
C LEU A 262 36.04 8.33 0.83
N TRP A 263 36.77 7.32 0.37
CA TRP A 263 36.72 6.92 -1.03
C TRP A 263 35.55 5.95 -1.17
N SER A 264 34.55 6.32 -1.97
CA SER A 264 33.55 5.36 -2.42
C SER A 264 34.23 4.35 -3.35
N PRO A 265 34.23 3.04 -3.04
CA PRO A 265 35.05 2.05 -3.74
C PRO A 265 34.69 1.89 -5.22
N ILE A 266 33.45 2.23 -5.60
CA ILE A 266 32.95 2.19 -6.98
C ILE A 266 32.29 3.52 -7.30
N THR A 267 32.53 4.06 -8.51
CA THR A 267 31.77 5.21 -8.99
C THR A 267 30.36 4.72 -9.32
N LYS A 268 29.41 4.91 -8.39
CA LYS A 268 28.01 4.58 -8.64
C LYS A 268 27.54 5.36 -9.87
N GLN A 269 26.94 4.67 -10.84
CA GLN A 269 26.36 5.34 -11.99
C GLN A 269 25.16 6.16 -11.53
N THR A 270 25.24 7.48 -11.67
CA THR A 270 24.18 8.42 -11.24
C THR A 270 23.29 8.88 -12.39
N SER A 271 23.70 8.64 -13.64
CA SER A 271 22.93 9.05 -14.81
C SER A 271 21.78 8.09 -15.07
N PHE A 272 20.64 8.64 -15.52
CA PHE A 272 19.51 7.86 -16.00
C PHE A 272 19.85 7.17 -17.32
N SER A 273 19.51 5.89 -17.45
CA SER A 273 19.68 5.08 -18.65
C SER A 273 18.34 4.52 -19.09
N PHE A 274 17.94 4.88 -20.31
CA PHE A 274 16.69 4.40 -20.89
C PHE A 274 16.67 2.87 -21.06
N SER A 275 17.83 2.23 -21.31
CA SER A 275 17.92 0.77 -21.42
C SER A 275 17.56 0.08 -20.10
N ARG A 276 18.11 0.57 -18.98
CA ARG A 276 17.83 0.04 -17.64
C ARG A 276 16.39 0.27 -17.23
N PHE A 277 15.89 1.49 -17.43
CA PHE A 277 14.49 1.82 -17.21
C PHE A 277 13.55 0.91 -18.01
N LYS A 278 13.83 0.69 -19.31
CA LYS A 278 13.03 -0.19 -20.16
C LYS A 278 13.10 -1.65 -19.72
N ALA A 279 14.27 -2.12 -19.28
CA ALA A 279 14.41 -3.48 -18.74
C ALA A 279 13.58 -3.66 -17.46
N GLN A 280 13.66 -2.70 -16.53
CA GLN A 280 12.87 -2.70 -15.30
C GLN A 280 11.36 -2.61 -15.58
N LEU A 281 10.95 -1.74 -16.50
CA LEU A 281 9.55 -1.62 -16.90
C LEU A 281 9.02 -2.94 -17.49
N LEU A 282 9.77 -3.55 -18.42
CA LEU A 282 9.38 -4.84 -19.01
C LEU A 282 9.26 -5.94 -17.95
N LYS A 283 10.21 -6.01 -17.01
CA LYS A 283 10.18 -6.95 -15.90
C LYS A 283 8.93 -6.75 -15.03
N ASN A 284 8.60 -5.51 -14.68
CA ASN A 284 7.39 -5.18 -13.92
C ASN A 284 6.11 -5.53 -14.69
N THR A 285 6.07 -5.28 -16.01
CA THR A 285 4.94 -5.63 -16.87
C THR A 285 4.75 -7.15 -16.94
N LEU A 286 5.82 -7.92 -17.12
CA LEU A 286 5.75 -9.39 -17.13
C LEU A 286 5.27 -9.94 -15.79
N TYR A 287 5.77 -9.40 -14.68
CA TYR A 287 5.31 -9.76 -13.33
C TYR A 287 3.80 -9.57 -13.20
N VAL A 288 3.28 -8.36 -13.46
CA VAL A 288 1.84 -8.07 -13.27
C VAL A 288 0.95 -8.84 -14.24
N THR A 289 1.38 -9.05 -15.48
CA THR A 289 0.57 -9.75 -16.49
C THR A 289 0.48 -11.26 -16.27
N ARG A 290 1.47 -11.86 -15.60
CA ARG A 290 1.54 -13.31 -15.35
C ARG A 290 1.05 -13.70 -13.97
N GLU A 291 1.10 -12.78 -13.00
CA GLU A 291 0.46 -12.95 -11.69
C GLU A 291 -1.06 -12.79 -11.82
N VAL A 292 -1.72 -13.78 -12.44
CA VAL A 292 -3.18 -13.80 -12.67
C VAL A 292 -3.98 -13.57 -11.38
N PRO A 293 -3.64 -14.20 -10.23
CA PRO A 293 -4.37 -13.95 -8.98
C PRO A 293 -4.31 -12.47 -8.56
N LEU A 294 -3.16 -11.82 -8.74
CA LEU A 294 -2.97 -10.41 -8.43
C LEU A 294 -3.80 -9.52 -9.36
N LEU A 295 -3.79 -9.80 -10.67
CA LEU A 295 -4.57 -9.04 -11.65
C LEU A 295 -6.09 -9.19 -11.43
N LEU A 296 -6.55 -10.40 -11.09
CA LEU A 296 -7.94 -10.64 -10.70
C LEU A 296 -8.31 -9.81 -9.47
N ILE A 297 -7.50 -9.84 -8.41
CA ILE A 297 -7.75 -9.04 -7.20
C ILE A 297 -7.78 -7.55 -7.54
N LEU A 298 -6.84 -7.05 -8.34
CA LEU A 298 -6.75 -5.63 -8.70
C LEU A 298 -8.01 -5.08 -9.38
N PHE A 299 -8.70 -5.87 -10.21
CA PHE A 299 -9.90 -5.39 -10.93
C PHE A 299 -11.21 -5.88 -10.29
N LEU A 300 -11.24 -7.08 -9.70
CA LEU A 300 -12.43 -7.60 -9.04
C LEU A 300 -12.70 -6.88 -7.72
N MET A 301 -11.66 -6.53 -6.96
CA MET A 301 -11.82 -5.85 -5.67
C MET A 301 -12.56 -4.50 -5.80
N PRO A 302 -12.18 -3.57 -6.71
CA PRO A 302 -12.94 -2.34 -6.91
C PRO A 302 -14.39 -2.59 -7.34
N ILE A 303 -14.64 -3.58 -8.21
CA ILE A 303 -16.00 -3.94 -8.66
C ILE A 303 -16.84 -4.37 -7.46
N MET A 304 -16.34 -5.32 -6.67
CA MET A 304 -17.03 -5.85 -5.50
C MET A 304 -17.26 -4.74 -4.48
N GLN A 305 -16.24 -3.92 -4.20
CA GLN A 305 -16.33 -2.82 -3.24
C GLN A 305 -17.38 -1.78 -3.66
N CYS A 306 -17.37 -1.31 -4.91
CA CYS A 306 -18.35 -0.33 -5.39
C CYS A 306 -19.76 -0.91 -5.42
N THR A 307 -19.91 -2.14 -5.91
CA THR A 307 -21.23 -2.80 -5.99
C THR A 307 -21.80 -3.06 -4.61
N PHE A 308 -21.02 -3.65 -3.70
CA PHE A 308 -21.47 -3.91 -2.33
C PHE A 308 -21.77 -2.62 -1.59
N GLN A 309 -21.01 -1.55 -1.81
CA GLN A 309 -21.32 -0.29 -1.17
C GLN A 309 -22.68 0.26 -1.61
N ASN A 310 -22.96 0.31 -2.91
CA ASN A 310 -24.24 0.86 -3.40
C ASN A 310 -25.44 -0.04 -3.03
N VAL A 311 -25.24 -1.36 -2.94
CA VAL A 311 -26.31 -2.31 -2.58
C VAL A 311 -26.53 -2.37 -1.07
N ALA A 312 -25.47 -2.36 -0.26
CA ALA A 312 -25.55 -2.56 1.18
C ALA A 312 -25.76 -1.25 1.96
N VAL A 313 -25.29 -0.11 1.43
CA VAL A 313 -25.29 1.16 2.18
C VAL A 313 -26.09 2.21 1.43
N GLY A 314 -27.16 2.70 2.07
CA GLY A 314 -27.86 3.92 1.67
C GLY A 314 -29.14 3.73 0.85
N LEU A 315 -29.67 2.51 0.74
CA LEU A 315 -31.09 2.32 0.41
C LEU A 315 -31.95 2.72 1.61
N ASP A 316 -33.06 3.42 1.35
CA ASP A 316 -34.00 3.78 2.40
C ASP A 316 -34.70 2.52 2.95
N PRO A 317 -34.91 2.42 4.27
CA PRO A 317 -35.60 1.28 4.85
C PRO A 317 -37.06 1.24 4.37
N THR A 318 -37.50 0.05 3.95
CA THR A 318 -38.88 -0.18 3.50
C THR A 318 -39.64 -1.06 4.50
N LYS A 319 -40.96 -0.87 4.60
CA LYS A 319 -41.90 -1.70 5.37
C LYS A 319 -41.59 -1.79 6.87
N LEU A 320 -41.18 -0.68 7.48
CA LEU A 320 -40.96 -0.57 8.92
C LEU A 320 -42.30 -0.62 9.67
N PRO A 321 -42.53 -1.60 10.57
CA PRO A 321 -43.79 -1.71 11.28
C PRO A 321 -44.02 -0.49 12.21
N ILE A 322 -45.14 0.19 12.04
CA ILE A 322 -45.61 1.26 12.93
C ILE A 322 -46.92 0.84 13.58
N ALA A 323 -47.02 0.95 14.91
CA ALA A 323 -48.28 0.72 15.59
C ALA A 323 -49.22 1.91 15.37
N VAL A 324 -50.46 1.65 15.00
CA VAL A 324 -51.50 2.67 14.86
C VAL A 324 -52.62 2.38 15.86
N VAL A 325 -52.91 3.35 16.70
CA VAL A 325 -54.05 3.33 17.62
C VAL A 325 -54.98 4.46 17.20
N ASN A 326 -56.07 4.11 16.53
CA ASN A 326 -57.05 5.07 16.04
C ASN A 326 -58.31 5.05 16.91
N HIS A 327 -58.42 5.99 17.86
CA HIS A 327 -59.63 6.17 18.67
C HIS A 327 -60.66 7.11 18.03
N ASP A 328 -60.33 7.73 16.89
CA ASP A 328 -61.28 8.49 16.08
C ASP A 328 -62.22 7.55 15.33
N HIS A 329 -61.65 6.51 14.72
CA HIS A 329 -62.39 5.43 14.09
C HIS A 329 -61.61 4.11 14.12
N TYR A 330 -62.21 3.06 14.69
CA TYR A 330 -61.51 1.82 15.00
C TYR A 330 -61.17 0.96 13.77
N ASP A 331 -62.05 0.92 12.76
CA ASP A 331 -61.87 0.10 11.57
C ASP A 331 -61.96 0.94 10.28
N CYS A 332 -60.80 1.19 9.67
CA CYS A 332 -60.70 1.95 8.43
C CYS A 332 -60.94 1.10 7.16
N ALA A 333 -61.13 -0.23 7.27
CA ALA A 333 -61.20 -1.12 6.11
C ALA A 333 -62.49 -0.98 5.28
N HIS A 334 -63.57 -0.47 5.88
CA HIS A 334 -64.90 -0.39 5.27
C HIS A 334 -65.32 1.03 4.87
N ILE A 335 -64.43 2.02 4.98
CA ILE A 335 -64.74 3.41 4.64
C ILE A 335 -64.51 3.61 3.14
N PRO A 336 -65.50 4.16 2.40
CA PRO A 336 -65.36 4.40 0.97
C PRO A 336 -64.21 5.38 0.69
N THR A 337 -63.32 5.00 -0.23
CA THR A 337 -62.14 5.77 -0.65
C THR A 337 -62.49 7.03 -1.45
N HIS A 338 -63.75 7.16 -1.90
CA HIS A 338 -64.26 8.26 -2.67
C HIS A 338 -65.41 8.96 -1.94
N THR A 339 -65.10 9.70 -0.89
CA THR A 339 -65.98 10.76 -0.38
C THR A 339 -65.68 12.07 -1.15
N HIS A 340 -66.65 12.98 -1.25
CA HIS A 340 -66.40 14.30 -1.83
C HIS A 340 -65.18 14.92 -1.12
N ALA A 341 -64.27 15.54 -1.85
CA ALA A 341 -62.98 15.97 -1.31
C ALA A 341 -63.05 16.81 -0.02
N CYS A 342 -64.12 17.61 0.12
CA CYS A 342 -64.42 18.45 1.29
C CYS A 342 -65.40 17.86 2.29
N ASP A 343 -65.54 16.54 2.28
CA ASP A 343 -66.31 15.84 3.28
C ASP A 343 -65.51 15.74 4.59
N TRP A 344 -65.77 16.70 5.48
CA TRP A 344 -65.25 16.76 6.85
C TRP A 344 -66.06 15.89 7.83
N GLU A 345 -67.11 15.19 7.36
CA GLU A 345 -67.88 14.23 8.16
C GLU A 345 -67.28 12.82 8.08
N SER A 346 -66.59 12.51 6.97
CA SER A 346 -65.82 11.28 6.81
C SER A 346 -64.57 11.23 7.72
N PRO A 347 -64.20 10.07 8.31
CA PRO A 347 -63.05 9.97 9.22
C PRO A 347 -61.72 10.34 8.53
N ILE A 348 -61.20 11.53 8.84
CA ILE A 348 -59.95 12.06 8.26
C ILE A 348 -58.76 11.21 8.70
N SER A 349 -58.78 10.67 9.91
CA SER A 349 -57.79 9.72 10.41
C SER A 349 -57.63 8.52 9.47
N CYS A 350 -58.73 7.91 9.03
CA CYS A 350 -58.69 6.78 8.10
C CYS A 350 -58.30 7.18 6.68
N ARG A 351 -58.72 8.35 6.18
CA ARG A 351 -58.27 8.88 4.89
C ARG A 351 -56.74 9.10 4.88
N PHE A 352 -56.20 9.66 5.96
CA PHE A 352 -54.76 9.83 6.12
C PHE A 352 -54.03 8.49 6.22
N LEU A 353 -54.53 7.52 6.99
CA LEU A 353 -53.90 6.19 7.09
C LEU A 353 -53.89 5.45 5.74
N ASN A 354 -54.97 5.58 4.95
CA ASN A 354 -55.01 5.03 3.59
C ASN A 354 -54.04 5.77 2.64
N TYR A 355 -53.95 7.10 2.76
CA TYR A 355 -52.96 7.88 2.02
C TYR A 355 -51.53 7.49 2.40
N LEU A 356 -51.24 7.33 3.70
CA LEU A 356 -49.95 6.90 4.22
C LEU A 356 -49.56 5.52 3.68
N HIS A 357 -50.50 4.58 3.59
CA HIS A 357 -50.27 3.25 3.03
C HIS A 357 -49.84 3.27 1.55
N HIS A 358 -50.30 4.25 0.77
CA HIS A 358 -50.02 4.36 -0.66
C HIS A 358 -48.94 5.38 -1.02
N ALA A 359 -48.70 6.38 -0.17
CA ALA A 359 -47.77 7.47 -0.43
C ALA A 359 -46.32 7.13 -0.08
N THR A 360 -46.10 6.12 0.77
CA THR A 360 -44.76 5.71 1.19
C THR A 360 -44.64 4.19 1.34
N ASP A 361 -43.52 3.64 0.85
CA ASP A 361 -43.12 2.26 1.08
C ASP A 361 -42.27 2.09 2.36
N THR A 362 -41.93 3.17 3.06
CA THR A 362 -41.10 3.16 4.27
C THR A 362 -41.84 2.52 5.45
N VAL A 363 -43.15 2.72 5.55
CA VAL A 363 -43.94 2.39 6.75
C VAL A 363 -44.95 1.27 6.47
N HIS A 364 -45.02 0.29 7.37
CA HIS A 364 -46.02 -0.77 7.37
C HIS A 364 -46.95 -0.61 8.57
N ILE A 365 -48.24 -0.38 8.32
CA ILE A 365 -49.23 -0.11 9.37
C ILE A 365 -49.59 -1.40 10.12
N VAL A 366 -49.49 -1.36 11.45
CA VAL A 366 -49.93 -2.42 12.37
C VAL A 366 -50.99 -1.84 13.30
N ASN A 367 -52.26 -2.13 13.03
CA ASN A 367 -53.35 -1.63 13.85
C ASN A 367 -53.36 -2.28 15.24
N LYS A 368 -53.57 -1.46 16.27
CA LYS A 368 -53.61 -1.88 17.68
C LYS A 368 -54.84 -1.29 18.35
N HIS A 369 -55.47 -2.08 19.22
CA HIS A 369 -56.72 -1.71 19.86
C HIS A 369 -56.52 -0.77 21.04
N ASN A 370 -55.40 -0.92 21.76
CA ASN A 370 -55.13 -0.19 22.98
C ASN A 370 -53.76 0.51 22.93
N LEU A 371 -53.72 1.74 23.43
CA LEU A 371 -52.48 2.51 23.58
C LEU A 371 -51.42 1.77 24.41
N LEU A 372 -51.84 1.13 25.52
CA LEU A 372 -50.93 0.36 26.39
C LEU A 372 -50.35 -0.89 25.72
N GLU A 373 -51.05 -1.48 24.76
CA GLU A 373 -50.55 -2.61 23.97
C GLU A 373 -49.51 -2.11 22.97
N ALA A 374 -49.83 -1.03 22.25
CA ALA A 374 -48.94 -0.42 21.29
C ALA A 374 -47.65 0.11 21.94
N GLU A 375 -47.73 0.73 23.12
CA GLU A 375 -46.55 1.14 23.90
C GLU A 375 -45.72 -0.06 24.38
N ARG A 376 -46.36 -1.18 24.73
CA ARG A 376 -45.65 -2.42 25.07
C ARG A 376 -44.92 -2.99 23.87
N ASP A 377 -45.53 -2.94 22.69
CA ASP A 377 -44.90 -3.40 21.45
C ASP A 377 -43.73 -2.50 21.03
N LEU A 378 -43.86 -1.18 21.19
CA LEU A 378 -42.77 -0.24 20.98
C LEU A 378 -41.60 -0.53 21.96
N LYS A 379 -41.89 -0.71 23.24
CA LYS A 379 -40.88 -1.09 24.26
C LYS A 379 -40.24 -2.46 24.02
N LYS A 380 -40.93 -3.37 23.34
CA LYS A 380 -40.43 -4.70 22.97
C LYS A 380 -39.72 -4.72 21.61
N ASN A 381 -39.62 -3.58 20.92
CA ASN A 381 -39.07 -3.47 19.57
C ASN A 381 -39.83 -4.32 18.53
N ASN A 382 -41.14 -4.52 18.74
CA ASN A 382 -42.03 -5.15 17.74
C ASN A 382 -42.45 -4.15 16.64
N VAL A 383 -42.39 -2.85 16.95
CA VAL A 383 -42.71 -1.72 16.07
C VAL A 383 -41.69 -0.61 16.28
N TRP A 384 -41.42 0.19 15.25
CA TRP A 384 -40.45 1.30 15.29
C TRP A 384 -41.07 2.63 15.74
N GLY A 385 -42.39 2.70 15.77
CA GLY A 385 -43.12 3.89 16.19
C GLY A 385 -44.58 3.60 16.50
N LEU A 386 -45.23 4.62 17.02
CA LEU A 386 -46.63 4.63 17.42
C LEU A 386 -47.28 5.92 16.93
N LEU A 387 -48.34 5.78 16.14
CA LEU A 387 -49.26 6.85 15.74
C LEU A 387 -50.54 6.72 16.57
N TYR A 388 -50.89 7.79 17.27
CA TYR A 388 -52.10 7.85 18.09
C TYR A 388 -53.01 8.98 17.60
N PHE A 389 -54.28 8.63 17.34
CA PHE A 389 -55.36 9.57 17.04
C PHE A 389 -56.32 9.60 18.24
N ALA A 390 -56.57 10.79 18.77
CA ALA A 390 -57.49 11.00 19.88
C ALA A 390 -58.96 10.72 19.48
N PRO A 391 -59.85 10.41 20.43
CA PRO A 391 -61.28 10.34 20.14
C PRO A 391 -61.78 11.71 19.65
N ASN A 392 -62.68 11.71 18.66
CA ASN A 392 -63.19 12.92 18.00
C ASN A 392 -62.12 13.75 17.26
N PHE A 393 -61.01 13.15 16.83
CA PHE A 393 -59.97 13.81 16.03
C PHE A 393 -60.52 14.48 14.77
N THR A 394 -61.42 13.80 14.03
CA THR A 394 -62.01 14.36 12.80
C THR A 394 -62.82 15.62 13.09
N GLN A 395 -63.62 15.61 14.16
CA GLN A 395 -64.40 16.78 14.58
C GLN A 395 -63.50 17.93 15.06
N ALA A 396 -62.41 17.62 15.76
CA ALA A 396 -61.45 18.62 16.23
C ALA A 396 -60.69 19.29 15.06
N ILE A 397 -60.29 18.50 14.05
CA ILE A 397 -59.68 19.02 12.82
C ILE A 397 -60.67 19.88 12.02
N ALA A 398 -61.92 19.43 11.87
CA ALA A 398 -62.97 20.23 11.23
C ALA A 398 -63.23 21.53 12.01
N ALA A 399 -63.30 21.48 13.34
CA ALA A 399 -63.45 22.66 14.17
C ALA A 399 -62.28 23.65 14.03
N ARG A 400 -61.05 23.13 13.93
CA ARG A 400 -59.81 23.91 13.78
C ARG A 400 -59.74 24.68 12.46
N TYR A 401 -60.25 24.11 11.37
CA TYR A 401 -60.09 24.70 10.03
C TYR A 401 -61.38 25.28 9.44
N VAL A 402 -62.55 24.71 9.75
CA VAL A 402 -63.85 25.09 9.16
C VAL A 402 -64.64 26.05 10.07
N ASN A 403 -64.68 25.79 11.38
CA ASN A 403 -65.63 26.45 12.28
C ASN A 403 -65.03 27.61 13.11
N ALA A 404 -63.72 27.63 13.34
CA ALA A 404 -63.07 28.62 14.20
C ALA A 404 -61.95 29.38 13.47
N SER A 405 -61.79 30.66 13.77
CA SER A 405 -60.53 31.37 13.49
C SER A 405 -59.45 30.79 14.40
N VAL A 406 -58.28 30.43 13.84
CA VAL A 406 -57.15 29.79 14.56
C VAL A 406 -56.79 30.45 15.91
N LEU A 407 -57.02 31.77 16.04
CA LEU A 407 -56.77 32.56 17.26
C LEU A 407 -57.79 32.34 18.40
N ASN A 408 -58.96 31.78 18.12
CA ASN A 408 -60.06 31.57 19.07
C ASN A 408 -60.33 30.07 19.33
N THR A 409 -59.47 29.19 18.84
CA THR A 409 -59.62 27.74 19.01
C THR A 409 -59.16 27.34 20.41
N PRO A 410 -59.99 26.65 21.24
CA PRO A 410 -59.58 26.18 22.56
C PRO A 410 -58.41 25.19 22.49
N ASP A 411 -57.53 25.22 23.51
CA ASP A 411 -56.36 24.32 23.59
C ASP A 411 -56.75 22.83 23.52
N GLU A 412 -57.90 22.46 24.09
CA GLU A 412 -58.44 21.09 24.01
C GLU A 412 -58.68 20.63 22.56
N VAL A 413 -59.17 21.52 21.69
CA VAL A 413 -59.37 21.20 20.26
C VAL A 413 -58.03 21.08 19.52
N LEU A 414 -57.02 21.83 19.94
CA LEU A 414 -55.67 21.75 19.38
C LEU A 414 -54.99 20.42 19.75
N ASP A 415 -55.14 19.99 21.00
CA ASP A 415 -54.59 18.72 21.51
C ASP A 415 -55.30 17.51 20.92
N THR A 416 -56.65 17.53 20.85
CA THR A 416 -57.43 16.44 20.23
C THR A 416 -57.22 16.37 18.72
N GLY A 417 -57.00 17.51 18.05
CA GLY A 417 -56.72 17.60 16.62
C GLY A 417 -55.26 17.33 16.24
N ALA A 418 -54.40 16.93 17.18
CA ALA A 418 -53.01 16.58 16.90
C ALA A 418 -52.86 15.08 16.61
N VAL A 419 -51.96 14.73 15.68
CA VAL A 419 -51.52 13.33 15.49
C VAL A 419 -50.31 13.10 16.38
N ASN A 420 -50.47 12.27 17.40
CA ASN A 420 -49.41 12.04 18.38
C ASN A 420 -48.48 10.93 17.89
N VAL A 421 -47.25 11.30 17.55
CA VAL A 421 -46.22 10.37 17.05
C VAL A 421 -45.20 10.11 18.15
N ARG A 422 -44.94 8.83 18.44
CA ARG A 422 -43.83 8.40 19.30
C ARG A 422 -42.95 7.41 18.54
N LEU A 423 -41.68 7.73 18.34
CA LEU A 423 -40.73 6.90 17.60
C LEU A 423 -39.66 6.32 18.54
N ASP A 424 -39.11 5.17 18.18
CA ASP A 424 -37.89 4.66 18.80
C ASP A 424 -36.68 5.45 18.29
N MET A 425 -36.13 6.31 19.16
CA MET A 425 -34.98 7.15 18.85
C MET A 425 -33.63 6.44 19.08
N SER A 426 -33.63 5.18 19.54
CA SER A 426 -32.38 4.42 19.76
C SER A 426 -31.64 4.14 18.47
N ASN A 427 -32.36 4.04 17.34
CA ASN A 427 -31.79 4.01 16.00
C ASN A 427 -31.99 5.38 15.32
N HIS A 428 -30.98 6.24 15.43
CA HIS A 428 -31.01 7.60 14.90
C HIS A 428 -31.32 7.68 13.39
N VAL A 429 -30.82 6.72 12.59
CA VAL A 429 -31.03 6.72 11.13
C VAL A 429 -32.50 6.41 10.81
N VAL A 430 -33.02 5.31 11.36
CA VAL A 430 -34.42 4.90 11.15
C VAL A 430 -35.38 5.97 11.67
N ALA A 431 -35.14 6.49 12.87
CA ALA A 431 -35.98 7.51 13.48
C ALA A 431 -36.07 8.80 12.65
N ASN A 432 -34.94 9.29 12.13
CA ASN A 432 -34.92 10.51 11.31
C ASN A 432 -35.61 10.31 9.95
N ILE A 433 -35.38 9.17 9.30
CA ILE A 433 -36.05 8.82 8.04
C ILE A 433 -37.57 8.73 8.27
N MET A 434 -38.01 8.03 9.32
CA MET A 434 -39.44 7.94 9.66
C MET A 434 -40.03 9.32 10.01
N THR A 435 -39.30 10.15 10.76
CA THR A 435 -39.77 11.51 11.11
C THR A 435 -39.97 12.37 9.86
N MET A 436 -38.98 12.37 8.95
CA MET A 436 -39.07 13.09 7.67
C MET A 436 -40.20 12.55 6.80
N ASP A 437 -40.32 11.24 6.65
CA ASP A 437 -41.31 10.64 5.78
C ASP A 437 -42.75 10.80 6.32
N LEU A 438 -42.97 10.60 7.63
CA LEU A 438 -44.28 10.82 8.26
C LEU A 438 -44.71 12.29 8.18
N SER A 439 -43.80 13.23 8.49
CA SER A 439 -44.11 14.67 8.46
C SER A 439 -44.37 15.18 7.05
N THR A 440 -43.54 14.80 6.07
CA THR A 440 -43.75 15.19 4.67
C THR A 440 -45.03 14.59 4.09
N THR A 441 -45.33 13.32 4.40
CA THR A 441 -46.56 12.65 3.97
C THR A 441 -47.82 13.29 4.58
N LEU A 442 -47.77 13.68 5.86
CA LEU A 442 -48.88 14.39 6.52
C LEU A 442 -49.13 15.78 5.91
N ILE A 443 -48.06 16.54 5.65
CA ILE A 443 -48.15 17.86 4.99
C ILE A 443 -48.73 17.71 3.58
N ASP A 444 -48.24 16.74 2.80
CA ASP A 444 -48.70 16.52 1.43
C ASP A 444 -50.15 16.00 1.39
N PHE A 445 -50.58 15.20 2.37
CA PHE A 445 -51.98 14.78 2.54
C PHE A 445 -52.90 15.99 2.73
N PHE A 446 -52.61 16.84 3.73
CA PHE A 446 -53.41 18.02 3.98
C PHE A 446 -53.37 18.98 2.79
N ARG A 447 -52.22 19.20 2.16
CA ARG A 447 -52.15 20.05 0.95
C ARG A 447 -53.11 19.56 -0.14
N LYS A 448 -53.13 18.26 -0.43
CA LYS A 448 -54.08 17.67 -1.38
C LYS A 448 -55.54 17.89 -0.93
N LEU A 449 -55.83 17.61 0.34
CA LEU A 449 -57.17 17.80 0.91
C LEU A 449 -57.70 19.24 0.75
N PHE A 450 -56.88 20.23 1.09
CA PHE A 450 -57.27 21.65 1.01
C PHE A 450 -57.33 22.18 -0.43
N HIS A 451 -56.41 21.72 -1.29
CA HIS A 451 -56.43 22.06 -2.72
C HIS A 451 -57.71 21.57 -3.40
N GLU A 452 -58.13 20.32 -3.12
CA GLU A 452 -59.40 19.80 -3.62
C GLU A 452 -60.62 20.54 -3.05
N CYS A 453 -60.46 21.26 -1.94
CA CYS A 453 -61.45 22.17 -1.37
C CYS A 453 -61.41 23.60 -1.87
N HIS A 454 -60.61 23.88 -2.89
CA HIS A 454 -60.41 25.24 -3.43
C HIS A 454 -59.93 26.24 -2.36
N TRP A 455 -59.29 25.74 -1.30
CA TRP A 455 -58.62 26.59 -0.32
C TRP A 455 -57.20 26.87 -0.80
N PRO A 456 -56.65 28.06 -0.50
CA PRO A 456 -55.29 28.37 -0.88
C PRO A 456 -54.29 27.45 -0.14
N ASP A 457 -53.30 26.94 -0.87
CA ASP A 457 -52.25 26.04 -0.33
C ASP A 457 -51.49 26.63 0.88
N THR A 458 -51.62 27.93 1.12
CA THR A 458 -51.03 28.65 2.26
C THR A 458 -51.64 28.29 3.61
N VAL A 459 -52.81 27.64 3.67
CA VAL A 459 -53.46 27.25 4.94
C VAL A 459 -52.72 26.11 5.67
N VAL A 460 -52.01 25.26 4.93
CA VAL A 460 -51.30 24.07 5.45
C VAL A 460 -49.83 24.34 5.73
N GLN A 461 -49.31 25.45 5.20
CA GLN A 461 -47.90 25.73 5.32
C GLN A 461 -47.61 26.04 6.80
N LEU A 462 -46.65 25.28 7.35
CA LEU A 462 -45.85 25.77 8.46
C LEU A 462 -45.43 27.23 8.13
N PRO A 463 -45.15 28.09 9.12
CA PRO A 463 -44.58 29.43 8.88
C PRO A 463 -43.13 29.38 8.32
N MET A 464 -42.85 28.39 7.49
CA MET A 464 -41.66 28.09 6.74
C MET A 464 -42.10 27.44 5.41
N ARG A 465 -41.83 28.10 4.29
CA ARG A 465 -42.07 27.55 2.95
C ARG A 465 -40.80 26.81 2.50
N ILE A 466 -40.89 25.49 2.41
CA ILE A 466 -39.81 24.67 1.84
C ILE A 466 -39.98 24.69 0.32
N GLU A 467 -39.10 25.44 -0.36
CA GLU A 467 -39.04 25.51 -1.82
C GLU A 467 -38.25 24.33 -2.41
N GLU A 468 -38.27 24.19 -3.73
CA GLU A 468 -37.44 23.18 -4.41
C GLU A 468 -35.94 23.44 -4.13
N PRO A 469 -35.17 22.38 -3.84
CA PRO A 469 -33.77 22.54 -3.45
C PRO A 469 -32.93 23.06 -4.62
N ILE A 470 -31.99 23.96 -4.32
CA ILE A 470 -31.03 24.48 -5.31
C ILE A 470 -30.11 23.35 -5.82
N TYR A 471 -29.77 22.39 -4.95
CA TYR A 471 -28.94 21.23 -5.28
C TYR A 471 -29.55 19.95 -4.70
N GLY A 472 -29.53 18.87 -5.48
CA GLY A 472 -30.04 17.56 -5.07
C GLY A 472 -31.56 17.45 -5.22
N THR A 473 -32.12 16.42 -4.57
CA THR A 473 -33.54 16.07 -4.63
C THR A 473 -34.23 16.42 -3.31
N ARG A 474 -35.55 16.62 -3.36
CA ARG A 474 -36.39 16.89 -2.17
C ARG A 474 -36.37 15.77 -1.13
N ARG A 475 -36.08 14.53 -1.57
CA ARG A 475 -35.78 13.36 -0.73
C ARG A 475 -34.35 12.89 -1.08
N PRO A 476 -33.33 13.34 -0.34
CA PRO A 476 -31.95 12.97 -0.63
C PRO A 476 -31.66 11.54 -0.16
N VAL A 477 -30.98 10.77 -1.00
CA VAL A 477 -30.54 9.41 -0.67
C VAL A 477 -29.13 9.44 -0.10
N PHE A 478 -28.86 8.64 0.93
CA PHE A 478 -27.56 8.66 1.61
C PHE A 478 -26.40 8.19 0.72
N THR A 479 -26.65 7.28 -0.25
CA THR A 479 -25.68 6.86 -1.27
C THR A 479 -25.08 8.04 -2.03
N HIS A 480 -25.91 9.03 -2.40
CA HIS A 480 -25.49 10.20 -3.17
C HIS A 480 -24.47 11.06 -2.43
N PHE A 481 -24.54 11.08 -1.09
CA PHE A 481 -23.59 11.80 -0.25
C PHE A 481 -22.27 11.04 -0.08
N GLN A 482 -22.33 9.71 0.00
CA GLN A 482 -21.18 8.85 0.25
C GLN A 482 -20.38 8.50 -1.01
N SER A 483 -21.01 8.31 -2.16
CA SER A 483 -20.36 7.81 -3.38
C SER A 483 -19.10 8.61 -3.78
N PRO A 484 -19.06 9.95 -3.74
CA PRO A 484 -17.86 10.70 -4.11
C PRO A 484 -16.72 10.52 -3.10
N ALA A 485 -17.05 10.37 -1.81
CA ALA A 485 -16.07 10.16 -0.74
C ALA A 485 -15.41 8.78 -0.81
N ILE A 486 -16.21 7.76 -1.13
CA ILE A 486 -15.74 6.38 -1.24
C ILE A 486 -14.85 6.21 -2.46
N LEU A 487 -15.24 6.84 -3.57
CA LEU A 487 -14.44 6.87 -4.78
C LEU A 487 -13.05 7.48 -4.51
N VAL A 488 -12.98 8.66 -3.87
CA VAL A 488 -11.72 9.30 -3.46
C VAL A 488 -10.91 8.42 -2.50
N ALA A 489 -11.58 7.73 -1.58
CA ALA A 489 -10.92 6.80 -0.65
C ALA A 489 -10.29 5.62 -1.39
N PHE A 490 -11.02 4.94 -2.27
CA PHE A 490 -10.50 3.81 -3.04
C PHE A 490 -9.40 4.22 -4.02
N ASP A 491 -9.55 5.37 -4.68
CA ASP A 491 -8.50 5.94 -5.53
C ASP A 491 -7.21 6.16 -4.72
N PHE A 492 -7.28 6.51 -3.43
CA PHE A 492 -6.09 6.64 -2.59
C PHE A 492 -5.52 5.29 -2.09
N TYR A 493 -6.39 4.37 -1.62
CA TYR A 493 -5.94 3.15 -0.94
C TYR A 493 -5.45 2.05 -1.87
N LEU A 494 -6.11 1.83 -3.01
CA LEU A 494 -5.73 0.74 -3.91
C LEU A 494 -4.30 0.90 -4.45
N PRO A 495 -3.86 2.10 -4.90
CA PRO A 495 -2.48 2.30 -5.31
C PRO A 495 -1.48 2.25 -4.16
N LEU A 496 -1.88 2.72 -2.97
CA LEU A 496 -1.07 2.65 -1.74
C LEU A 496 -0.73 1.20 -1.39
N LEU A 497 -1.75 0.33 -1.33
CA LEU A 497 -1.60 -1.07 -0.95
C LEU A 497 -0.74 -1.82 -1.96
N PHE A 498 -1.03 -1.67 -3.25
CA PHE A 498 -0.30 -2.36 -4.31
C PHE A 498 1.17 -1.93 -4.36
N THR A 499 1.44 -0.62 -4.32
CA THR A 499 2.82 -0.09 -4.37
C THR A 499 3.64 -0.54 -3.16
N THR A 500 3.03 -0.53 -1.97
CA THR A 500 3.69 -0.99 -0.75
C THR A 500 4.01 -2.48 -0.83
N ALA A 501 3.06 -3.30 -1.26
CA ALA A 501 3.22 -4.75 -1.35
C ALA A 501 4.30 -5.15 -2.38
N PHE A 502 4.26 -4.57 -3.59
CA PHE A 502 5.19 -4.87 -4.67
C PHE A 502 6.64 -4.54 -4.29
N LEU A 503 6.92 -3.32 -3.86
CA LEU A 503 8.28 -2.89 -3.52
C LEU A 503 8.83 -3.61 -2.30
N LEU A 504 7.96 -3.91 -1.32
CA LEU A 504 8.36 -4.65 -0.15
C LEU A 504 8.69 -6.10 -0.49
N HIS A 505 7.96 -6.72 -1.42
CA HIS A 505 8.28 -8.06 -1.93
C HIS A 505 9.65 -8.09 -2.64
N GLU A 506 9.96 -7.10 -3.48
CA GLU A 506 11.30 -6.99 -4.09
C GLU A 506 12.42 -6.78 -3.06
N LYS A 507 12.12 -6.02 -2.00
CA LYS A 507 13.06 -5.74 -0.91
C LYS A 507 13.33 -6.98 -0.06
N VAL A 508 12.28 -7.73 0.31
CA VAL A 508 12.38 -8.93 1.16
C VAL A 508 13.02 -10.10 0.40
N SER A 509 12.79 -10.22 -0.92
CA SER A 509 13.38 -11.28 -1.76
C SER A 509 14.86 -11.05 -2.11
N GLY A 510 15.44 -9.91 -1.75
CA GLY A 510 16.83 -9.56 -2.08
C GLY A 510 17.07 -9.16 -3.55
N VAL A 511 16.04 -9.29 -4.42
CA VAL A 511 16.10 -8.90 -5.84
C VAL A 511 16.45 -7.42 -6.00
N LEU A 512 15.92 -6.58 -5.12
CA LEU A 512 16.18 -5.15 -5.11
C LEU A 512 17.66 -4.82 -4.88
N GLU A 513 18.28 -5.44 -3.88
CA GLU A 513 19.70 -5.24 -3.57
C GLU A 513 20.58 -5.66 -4.74
N ARG A 514 20.31 -6.85 -5.29
CA ARG A 514 20.99 -7.36 -6.49
C ARG A 514 20.83 -6.44 -7.70
N THR A 515 19.66 -5.84 -7.89
CA THR A 515 19.43 -4.94 -9.02
C THR A 515 20.15 -3.59 -8.83
N MET A 516 20.30 -3.13 -7.58
CA MET A 516 21.05 -1.92 -7.26
C MET A 516 22.57 -2.10 -7.41
N THR A 517 23.13 -3.28 -7.14
CA THR A 517 24.57 -3.56 -7.36
C THR A 517 24.94 -3.51 -8.84
N VAL A 518 24.03 -3.95 -9.70
CA VAL A 518 24.13 -3.83 -11.17
C VAL A 518 24.09 -2.37 -11.64
N GLY A 519 23.60 -1.46 -10.80
CA GLY A 519 23.58 -0.03 -11.05
C GLY A 519 22.23 0.54 -11.45
N LEU A 520 21.12 -0.12 -11.14
CA LEU A 520 19.81 0.53 -11.25
C LEU A 520 19.71 1.68 -10.23
N THR A 521 19.33 2.85 -10.72
CA THR A 521 19.11 4.01 -9.85
C THR A 521 17.75 3.94 -9.16
N PRO A 522 17.58 4.48 -7.94
CA PRO A 522 16.27 4.58 -7.29
C PRO A 522 15.23 5.32 -8.13
N LEU A 523 15.66 6.30 -8.93
CA LEU A 523 14.78 7.06 -9.82
C LEU A 523 14.25 6.21 -10.98
N GLU A 524 15.10 5.38 -11.62
CA GLU A 524 14.66 4.43 -12.65
C GLU A 524 13.66 3.40 -12.08
N LEU A 525 13.92 2.90 -10.87
CA LEU A 525 13.02 1.98 -10.15
C LEU A 525 11.64 2.61 -9.91
N ILE A 526 11.62 3.79 -9.31
CA ILE A 526 10.38 4.51 -8.97
C ILE A 526 9.60 4.85 -10.24
N LEU A 527 10.26 5.36 -11.28
CA LEU A 527 9.59 5.71 -12.55
C LEU A 527 9.02 4.48 -13.26
N ALA A 528 9.73 3.36 -13.28
CA ALA A 528 9.24 2.14 -13.92
C ALA A 528 7.99 1.59 -13.22
N HIS A 529 7.96 1.66 -11.87
CA HIS A 529 6.76 1.33 -11.11
C HIS A 529 5.62 2.33 -11.34
N LEU A 530 5.94 3.63 -11.34
CA LEU A 530 4.97 4.71 -11.54
C LEU A 530 4.23 4.58 -12.88
N VAL A 531 4.95 4.30 -13.98
CA VAL A 531 4.32 4.16 -15.30
C VAL A 531 3.29 3.02 -15.32
N LEU A 532 3.65 1.87 -14.78
CA LEU A 532 2.74 0.72 -14.73
C LEU A 532 1.52 1.02 -13.86
N GLN A 533 1.76 1.61 -12.69
CA GLN A 533 0.70 1.89 -11.73
C GLN A 533 -0.24 3.01 -12.19
N VAL A 534 0.25 4.01 -12.93
CA VAL A 534 -0.61 4.99 -13.61
C VAL A 534 -1.60 4.29 -14.54
N VAL A 535 -1.17 3.32 -15.35
CA VAL A 535 -2.08 2.60 -16.26
C VAL A 535 -3.15 1.82 -15.47
N ILE A 536 -2.74 1.05 -14.46
CA ILE A 536 -3.65 0.23 -13.64
C ILE A 536 -4.67 1.12 -12.93
N THR A 537 -4.22 2.20 -12.30
CA THR A 537 -5.08 3.09 -11.51
C THR A 537 -6.08 3.84 -12.38
N ASN A 538 -5.69 4.32 -13.56
CA ASN A 538 -6.65 4.95 -14.48
C ASN A 538 -7.76 3.97 -14.93
N LEU A 539 -7.41 2.71 -15.19
CA LEU A 539 -8.40 1.68 -15.53
C LEU A 539 -9.34 1.38 -14.35
N GLN A 540 -8.80 1.28 -13.13
CA GLN A 540 -9.60 1.10 -11.91
C GLN A 540 -10.52 2.30 -11.66
N THR A 541 -10.00 3.52 -11.74
CA THR A 541 -10.78 4.75 -11.55
C THR A 541 -11.90 4.86 -12.59
N ALA A 542 -11.63 4.58 -13.86
CA ALA A 542 -12.66 4.59 -14.91
C ALA A 542 -13.76 3.55 -14.64
N LEU A 543 -13.38 2.36 -14.20
CA LEU A 543 -14.31 1.30 -13.82
C LEU A 543 -15.17 1.68 -12.61
N MET A 544 -14.58 2.29 -11.58
CA MET A 544 -15.31 2.76 -10.40
C MET A 544 -16.30 3.88 -10.76
N HIS A 545 -15.90 4.84 -11.60
CA HIS A 545 -16.81 5.88 -12.09
C HIS A 545 -17.99 5.29 -12.88
N PHE A 546 -17.72 4.31 -13.74
CA PHE A 546 -18.77 3.62 -14.49
C PHE A 546 -19.77 2.93 -13.54
N ILE A 547 -19.29 2.21 -12.53
CA ILE A 547 -20.16 1.54 -11.57
C ILE A 547 -20.98 2.56 -10.78
N PHE A 548 -20.35 3.55 -10.15
CA PHE A 548 -21.08 4.51 -9.32
C PHE A 548 -22.10 5.33 -10.11
N TYR A 549 -21.71 5.91 -11.25
CA TYR A 549 -22.52 6.93 -11.91
C TYR A 549 -23.31 6.42 -13.11
N VAL A 550 -22.90 5.33 -13.76
CA VAL A 550 -23.63 4.77 -14.92
C VAL A 550 -24.48 3.58 -14.51
N LEU A 551 -23.95 2.66 -13.70
CA LEU A 551 -24.69 1.46 -13.29
C LEU A 551 -25.70 1.73 -12.16
N PHE A 552 -25.32 2.56 -11.18
CA PHE A 552 -26.15 2.87 -10.01
C PHE A 552 -26.81 4.26 -10.06
N ASP A 553 -26.67 4.99 -11.17
CA ASP A 553 -27.34 6.28 -11.43
C ASP A 553 -27.18 7.33 -10.30
N ASN A 554 -26.00 7.36 -9.65
CA ASN A 554 -25.69 8.40 -8.68
C ASN A 554 -25.58 9.78 -9.37
N PRO A 555 -25.89 10.89 -8.68
CA PRO A 555 -25.95 12.21 -9.28
C PRO A 555 -24.60 12.66 -9.84
N PHE A 556 -24.60 12.97 -11.15
CA PHE A 556 -23.41 13.39 -11.88
C PHE A 556 -23.75 14.54 -12.84
N VAL A 557 -23.72 15.78 -12.33
CA VAL A 557 -24.21 16.99 -13.05
C VAL A 557 -23.10 17.67 -13.87
N CYS A 558 -21.90 17.10 -13.89
CA CYS A 558 -20.69 17.74 -14.42
C CYS A 558 -20.09 17.00 -15.62
N SER A 559 -19.08 17.60 -16.24
CA SER A 559 -18.26 16.92 -17.24
C SER A 559 -17.37 15.86 -16.58
N VAL A 560 -17.16 14.72 -17.24
CA VAL A 560 -16.35 13.58 -16.73
C VAL A 560 -14.90 13.96 -16.42
N TRP A 561 -14.35 14.97 -17.10
CA TRP A 561 -12.93 15.30 -17.01
C TRP A 561 -12.45 15.77 -15.64
N LEU A 562 -13.20 16.63 -14.95
CA LEU A 562 -12.74 17.25 -13.71
C LEU A 562 -12.73 16.27 -12.52
N PRO A 563 -13.78 15.44 -12.28
CA PRO A 563 -13.73 14.35 -11.31
C PRO A 563 -12.59 13.38 -11.59
N PHE A 564 -12.44 12.96 -12.85
CA PHE A 564 -11.39 12.02 -13.23
C PHE A 564 -9.98 12.57 -12.99
N LEU A 565 -9.76 13.87 -13.26
CA LEU A 565 -8.49 14.54 -12.97
C LEU A 565 -8.19 14.61 -11.47
N LEU A 566 -9.20 14.87 -10.64
CA LEU A 566 -9.05 14.88 -9.18
C LEU A 566 -8.72 13.47 -8.66
N SER A 567 -9.43 12.45 -9.15
CA SER A 567 -9.17 11.04 -8.85
C SER A 567 -7.77 10.59 -9.26
N PHE A 568 -7.33 10.97 -10.46
CA PHE A 568 -5.97 10.72 -10.92
C PHE A 568 -4.94 11.28 -9.93
N TRP A 569 -5.10 12.54 -9.50
CA TRP A 569 -4.18 13.13 -8.54
C TRP A 569 -4.24 12.47 -7.16
N GLN A 570 -5.44 12.10 -6.71
CA GLN A 570 -5.62 11.36 -5.47
C GLN A 570 -4.88 10.01 -5.52
N ALA A 571 -4.96 9.29 -6.64
CA ALA A 571 -4.29 8.02 -6.83
C ALA A 571 -2.76 8.14 -6.82
N MET A 572 -2.22 9.21 -7.39
CA MET A 572 -0.79 9.51 -7.30
C MET A 572 -0.35 9.75 -5.85
N SER A 573 -1.13 10.50 -5.07
CA SER A 573 -0.87 10.73 -3.65
C SER A 573 -0.81 9.42 -2.85
N GLY A 574 -1.76 8.51 -3.11
CA GLY A 574 -1.77 7.17 -2.53
C GLY A 574 -0.52 6.36 -2.86
N MET A 575 -0.07 6.38 -4.11
CA MET A 575 1.18 5.73 -4.51
C MET A 575 2.41 6.31 -3.81
N PHE A 576 2.51 7.64 -3.71
CA PHE A 576 3.64 8.29 -3.04
C PHE A 576 3.72 7.92 -1.56
N LEU A 577 2.58 7.81 -0.88
CA LEU A 577 2.54 7.24 0.46
C LEU A 577 2.96 5.77 0.46
N GLY A 578 2.63 4.99 -0.57
CA GLY A 578 3.08 3.60 -0.71
C GLY A 578 4.60 3.46 -0.87
N PHE A 579 5.23 4.35 -1.64
CA PHE A 579 6.68 4.43 -1.71
C PHE A 579 7.30 4.73 -0.33
N PHE A 580 6.76 5.72 0.38
CA PHE A 580 7.20 6.05 1.74
C PHE A 580 7.06 4.86 2.70
N MET A 581 5.90 4.21 2.68
CA MET A 581 5.59 3.05 3.50
C MET A 581 6.53 1.88 3.22
N SER A 582 6.85 1.61 1.95
CA SER A 582 7.81 0.57 1.57
C SER A 582 9.25 0.89 2.02
N ALA A 583 9.63 2.17 2.02
CA ALA A 583 10.95 2.61 2.46
C ALA A 583 11.14 2.46 3.98
N VAL A 584 10.11 2.80 4.75
CA VAL A 584 10.12 2.68 6.22
C VAL A 584 9.98 1.22 6.65
N SER A 585 9.24 0.42 5.89
CA SER A 585 8.87 -0.95 6.23
C SER A 585 9.98 -1.97 5.93
N ASN A 586 10.30 -2.81 6.91
CA ASN A 586 11.25 -3.92 6.78
C ASN A 586 10.55 -5.29 6.81
N SER A 587 9.25 -5.36 7.07
CA SER A 587 8.51 -6.62 7.06
C SER A 587 7.09 -6.41 6.56
N HIS A 588 6.51 -7.44 5.96
CA HIS A 588 5.12 -7.42 5.48
C HIS A 588 4.14 -7.11 6.63
N VAL A 589 4.40 -7.62 7.84
CA VAL A 589 3.56 -7.37 9.03
C VAL A 589 3.54 -5.90 9.41
N MET A 590 4.71 -5.25 9.46
CA MET A 590 4.80 -3.83 9.81
C MET A 590 4.10 -2.94 8.79
N ALA A 591 4.26 -3.25 7.50
CA ALA A 591 3.57 -2.53 6.43
C ALA A 591 2.05 -2.69 6.51
N MET A 592 1.56 -3.90 6.77
CA MET A 592 0.12 -4.18 6.90
C MET A 592 -0.50 -3.47 8.10
N MET A 593 0.13 -3.55 9.28
CA MET A 593 -0.37 -2.88 10.50
C MET A 593 -0.41 -1.36 10.33
N SER A 594 0.65 -0.79 9.74
CA SER A 594 0.71 0.65 9.47
C SER A 594 -0.31 1.07 8.42
N GLY A 595 -0.50 0.28 7.36
CA GLY A 595 -1.51 0.51 6.32
C GLY A 595 -2.94 0.49 6.88
N THR A 596 -3.25 -0.48 7.74
CA THR A 596 -4.54 -0.55 8.45
C THR A 596 -4.75 0.65 9.39
N GLY A 597 -3.71 1.09 10.10
CA GLY A 597 -3.78 2.29 10.94
C GLY A 597 -4.09 3.56 10.13
N ILE A 598 -3.39 3.74 9.00
CA ILE A 598 -3.64 4.83 8.05
C ILE A 598 -5.06 4.74 7.47
N PHE A 599 -5.55 3.52 7.21
CA PHE A 599 -6.91 3.30 6.71
C PHE A 599 -7.98 3.88 7.64
N PHE A 600 -7.95 3.51 8.91
CA PHE A 600 -8.92 4.01 9.88
C PHE A 600 -8.78 5.51 10.12
N PHE A 601 -7.56 6.02 10.26
CA PHE A 601 -7.30 7.44 10.49
C PHE A 601 -7.91 8.32 9.40
N VAL A 602 -7.62 7.99 8.14
CA VAL A 602 -8.09 8.77 7.00
C VAL A 602 -9.59 8.57 6.79
N THR A 603 -10.14 7.37 7.00
CA THR A 603 -11.58 7.11 6.88
C THR A 603 -12.40 7.98 7.85
N PHE A 604 -11.98 8.09 9.12
CA PHE A 604 -12.69 8.90 10.12
C PHE A 604 -12.55 10.41 9.90
N THR A 605 -11.46 10.86 9.28
CA THR A 605 -11.16 12.30 9.10
C THR A 605 -11.57 12.84 7.71
N SER A 606 -11.84 11.96 6.75
CA SER A 606 -12.15 12.32 5.35
C SER A 606 -13.56 12.91 5.14
N GLY A 607 -14.44 12.83 6.12
CA GLY A 607 -15.83 13.21 5.96
C GLY A 607 -16.68 12.14 5.25
N LEU A 608 -16.17 10.91 5.15
CA LEU A 608 -16.84 9.76 4.54
C LEU A 608 -17.98 9.21 5.41
N LEU A 609 -17.66 8.84 6.67
CA LEU A 609 -18.63 8.25 7.60
C LEU A 609 -19.55 9.29 8.23
N TRP A 610 -19.01 10.48 8.49
CA TRP A 610 -19.72 11.58 9.16
C TRP A 610 -19.36 12.91 8.50
N PRO A 611 -20.30 13.86 8.35
CA PRO A 611 -19.99 15.20 7.85
C PRO A 611 -18.91 15.89 8.68
N LEU A 612 -18.02 16.63 8.00
CA LEU A 612 -16.89 17.32 8.63
C LEU A 612 -17.34 18.37 9.65
N GLU A 613 -18.53 18.95 9.42
CA GLU A 613 -19.17 19.94 10.27
C GLU A 613 -19.54 19.38 11.64
N GLY A 614 -19.80 18.07 11.72
CA GLY A 614 -20.18 17.37 12.94
C GLY A 614 -19.00 16.81 13.74
N ILE A 615 -17.76 17.06 13.32
CA ILE A 615 -16.56 16.62 14.04
C ILE A 615 -16.36 17.47 15.30
N HIS A 616 -15.93 16.82 16.40
CA HIS A 616 -15.60 17.48 17.66
C HIS A 616 -14.53 18.57 17.48
N SER A 617 -14.65 19.68 18.23
CA SER A 617 -13.78 20.85 18.07
C SER A 617 -12.29 20.53 18.20
N SER A 618 -11.90 19.64 19.11
CA SER A 618 -10.51 19.21 19.30
C SER A 618 -9.91 18.46 18.10
N MET A 619 -10.74 17.91 17.22
CA MET A 619 -10.30 17.16 16.03
C MET A 619 -10.44 17.96 14.74
N ARG A 620 -10.94 19.21 14.80
CA ARG A 620 -11.18 20.02 13.60
C ARG A 620 -9.88 20.38 12.88
N ASP A 621 -8.81 20.66 13.60
CA ASP A 621 -7.49 20.96 13.01
C ASP A 621 -6.87 19.74 12.31
N LEU A 622 -7.26 18.54 12.74
CA LEU A 622 -6.78 17.25 12.25
C LEU A 622 -7.30 16.93 10.83
N ILE A 623 -8.34 17.64 10.38
CA ILE A 623 -8.85 17.58 9.00
C ILE A 623 -7.78 18.02 8.01
N TRP A 624 -6.99 19.05 8.34
CA TRP A 624 -5.88 19.52 7.51
C TRP A 624 -4.75 18.49 7.41
N TRP A 625 -4.68 17.59 8.40
CA TRP A 625 -3.69 16.52 8.45
C TRP A 625 -4.12 15.30 7.61
N SER A 626 -5.35 15.28 7.11
CA SER A 626 -5.88 14.18 6.30
C SER A 626 -5.71 14.47 4.81
N PRO A 627 -5.04 13.58 4.05
CA PRO A 627 -4.89 13.74 2.60
C PRO A 627 -6.20 13.53 1.81
N LEU A 628 -7.31 13.15 2.45
CA LEU A 628 -8.59 12.88 1.77
C LEU A 628 -9.71 13.87 2.08
N ALA A 629 -9.65 14.60 3.19
CA ALA A 629 -10.80 15.38 3.64
C ALA A 629 -11.20 16.49 2.66
N LEU A 630 -10.22 17.30 2.24
CA LEU A 630 -10.43 18.40 1.31
C LEU A 630 -10.70 17.91 -0.13
N SER A 631 -10.11 16.78 -0.53
CA SER A 631 -10.36 16.18 -1.85
C SER A 631 -11.75 15.56 -1.93
N THR A 632 -12.25 14.98 -0.83
CA THR A 632 -13.63 14.48 -0.72
C THR A 632 -14.64 15.62 -0.86
N GLU A 633 -14.41 16.74 -0.17
CA GLU A 633 -15.29 17.92 -0.28
C GLU A 633 -15.26 18.51 -1.70
N ALA A 634 -14.08 18.59 -2.31
CA ALA A 634 -13.93 19.00 -3.71
C ALA A 634 -14.69 18.07 -4.66
N MET A 635 -14.56 16.75 -4.50
CA MET A 635 -15.23 15.77 -5.35
C MET A 635 -16.75 15.90 -5.25
N ARG A 636 -17.31 16.03 -4.04
CA ARG A 636 -18.76 16.27 -3.83
C ARG A 636 -19.22 17.56 -4.50
N GLY A 637 -18.45 18.65 -4.37
CA GLY A 637 -18.75 19.92 -5.01
C GLY A 637 -18.75 19.85 -6.55
N ILE A 638 -17.86 19.04 -7.12
CA ILE A 638 -17.80 18.83 -8.57
C ILE A 638 -18.98 17.99 -9.04
N THR A 639 -19.20 16.80 -8.46
CA THR A 639 -20.19 15.84 -8.98
C THR A 639 -21.63 16.26 -8.72
N ALA A 640 -21.94 16.77 -7.51
CA ALA A 640 -23.31 17.12 -7.12
C ALA A 640 -23.69 18.58 -7.43
N ARG A 641 -22.73 19.51 -7.50
CA ARG A 641 -23.00 20.96 -7.65
C ARG A 641 -22.42 21.58 -8.93
N ASN A 642 -21.66 20.82 -9.72
CA ASN A 642 -21.00 21.27 -10.95
C ASN A 642 -20.15 22.54 -10.76
N TRP A 643 -19.45 22.63 -9.63
CA TRP A 643 -18.58 23.78 -9.36
C TRP A 643 -17.32 23.75 -10.25
N PRO A 644 -16.87 24.91 -10.77
CA PRO A 644 -15.66 24.98 -11.59
C PRO A 644 -14.39 24.91 -10.74
N ILE A 645 -13.25 24.60 -11.36
CA ILE A 645 -11.94 24.52 -10.69
C ILE A 645 -11.54 25.81 -9.94
N THR A 646 -12.06 26.96 -10.35
CA THR A 646 -11.82 28.27 -9.71
C THR A 646 -12.50 28.40 -8.34
N HIS A 647 -13.44 27.52 -8.01
CA HIS A 647 -14.17 27.58 -6.76
C HIS A 647 -13.24 27.29 -5.55
N PRO A 648 -13.33 28.06 -4.45
CA PRO A 648 -12.47 27.91 -3.26
C PRO A 648 -12.29 26.50 -2.75
N HIS A 649 -13.36 25.72 -2.68
CA HIS A 649 -13.32 24.36 -2.15
C HIS A 649 -12.63 23.39 -3.11
N ILE A 650 -12.70 23.61 -4.43
CA ILE A 650 -12.12 22.69 -5.42
C ILE A 650 -10.62 22.87 -5.51
N TYR A 651 -10.12 24.09 -5.75
CA TYR A 651 -8.67 24.28 -5.86
C TYR A 651 -7.96 24.01 -4.54
N LYS A 652 -8.60 24.23 -3.37
CA LYS A 652 -8.07 23.80 -2.07
C LYS A 652 -7.87 22.29 -1.99
N GLY A 653 -8.80 21.50 -2.55
CA GLY A 653 -8.66 20.05 -2.68
C GLY A 653 -7.41 19.67 -3.49
N PHE A 654 -7.24 20.26 -4.67
CA PHE A 654 -6.04 20.03 -5.50
C PHE A 654 -4.74 20.47 -4.81
N LEU A 655 -4.72 21.63 -4.16
CA LEU A 655 -3.57 22.11 -3.40
C LEU A 655 -3.22 21.18 -2.23
N ALA A 656 -4.22 20.66 -1.52
CA ALA A 656 -4.00 19.73 -0.43
C ALA A 656 -3.37 18.42 -0.94
N ILE A 657 -3.91 17.84 -2.02
CA ILE A 657 -3.37 16.60 -2.60
C ILE A 657 -1.92 16.79 -3.05
N THR A 658 -1.63 17.89 -3.75
CA THR A 658 -0.27 18.20 -4.21
C THR A 658 0.69 18.44 -3.05
N GLY A 659 0.27 19.17 -2.00
CA GLY A 659 1.03 19.36 -0.78
C GLY A 659 1.40 18.03 -0.11
N TRP A 660 0.43 17.14 0.10
CA TRP A 660 0.69 15.81 0.66
C TRP A 660 1.56 14.94 -0.23
N SER A 661 1.33 14.97 -1.53
CA SER A 661 2.17 14.25 -2.51
C SER A 661 3.63 14.68 -2.41
N THR A 662 3.90 15.99 -2.34
CA THR A 662 5.27 16.50 -2.16
C THR A 662 5.88 16.08 -0.83
N LEU A 663 5.10 16.10 0.26
CA LEU A 663 5.56 15.66 1.57
C LEU A 663 5.95 14.17 1.57
N PHE A 664 5.15 13.30 0.95
CA PHE A 664 5.48 11.87 0.84
C PHE A 664 6.72 11.60 -0.02
N ILE A 665 6.89 12.34 -1.12
CA ILE A 665 8.10 12.24 -1.95
C ILE A 665 9.34 12.68 -1.16
N ILE A 666 9.28 13.83 -0.48
CA ILE A 666 10.38 14.33 0.36
C ILE A 666 10.69 13.33 1.49
N GLY A 667 9.66 12.83 2.17
CA GLY A 667 9.80 11.80 3.21
C GLY A 667 10.49 10.54 2.68
N THR A 668 10.08 10.05 1.51
CA THR A 668 10.69 8.89 0.86
C THR A 668 12.17 9.14 0.56
N TYR A 669 12.49 10.30 -0.02
CA TYR A 669 13.88 10.68 -0.31
C TYR A 669 14.74 10.75 0.96
N LEU A 670 14.24 11.37 2.03
CA LEU A 670 14.96 11.48 3.30
C LEU A 670 15.22 10.08 3.91
N VAL A 671 14.22 9.20 3.92
CA VAL A 671 14.37 7.83 4.43
C VAL A 671 15.41 7.06 3.62
N ILE A 672 15.35 7.13 2.28
CA ILE A 672 16.35 6.50 1.40
C ILE A 672 17.75 7.04 1.68
N LYS A 673 17.89 8.37 1.84
CA LYS A 673 19.18 9.03 2.06
C LYS A 673 19.82 8.68 3.41
N TYR A 674 19.04 8.62 4.48
CA TYR A 674 19.57 8.40 5.84
C TYR A 674 19.66 6.92 6.22
N ARG A 675 18.69 6.10 5.84
CA ARG A 675 18.61 4.70 6.26
C ARG A 675 19.24 3.74 5.26
N GLY A 676 19.39 4.17 4.01
CA GLY A 676 19.64 3.30 2.86
C GLY A 676 18.36 2.52 2.48
N PHE A 677 18.21 2.20 1.20
CA PHE A 677 17.06 1.43 0.71
C PHE A 677 17.34 -0.08 0.79
N HIS A 678 17.76 -0.57 1.96
CA HIS A 678 18.25 -1.94 2.15
C HIS A 678 17.44 -2.68 3.20
N TYR A 679 17.29 -3.98 3.01
CA TYR A 679 16.69 -4.86 4.00
C TYR A 679 17.71 -5.09 5.13
N ARG A 680 17.37 -4.66 6.35
CA ARG A 680 18.15 -5.04 7.54
C ARG A 680 17.54 -6.35 8.05
N LYS A 681 18.30 -7.45 7.87
CA LYS A 681 17.97 -8.75 8.49
C LYS A 681 17.94 -8.62 10.01
#